data_AF-A0A661SG58-F1
#
_entry.id   AF-A0A661SG58-F1
#
_cell.length_a   1.000
_cell.length_b   1.000
_cell.length_c   1.000
_cell.angle_alpha   90.00
_cell.angle_beta   90.00
_cell.angle_gamma   90.00
#
_symmetry.space_group_name_H-M   'P 1'
#
loop_
_entity.id
_entity.type
_entity.pdbx_description
1 polymer ?
#
loop_
_entity_poly.entity_id
_entity_poly.type
_entity_poly.pdbx_seq_one_letter_code
_entity_poly.pdbx_strand_id
1 'polypeptide(L)'
;DINDILLTSLASAMKRWHGENRTPIMLEGHGREALFEDSDISRTVGWFTSEYPVILELSPGDVADQIKSVKEMLRQVPNNGIGYGILKYLTTAEQVSFHLRPQVCFNYLGQMDDDAENGLFELVDVSDEHSVSHELTRSYDFEIEAMVMQRQFRLVIYYNKKHHTTETVETLLSYCKTELLEIIAHCQARGTTELTPADLTYSDLGLKDLDELLVTGGIEKGNLKDIYPLSPMQEGMLFHRLYESESVAYFEQFSFSMRGDLNITLFEDGWNELFRRYDILRTIFMHKGTDRPLQVVLKERKIDFIFKDLRTLNEAPETYIERFKKQDRERGFELSSDVLMRVTVFQVGETAYKAVWSYHHILIDGWCLGILVRDLLDCYQAMKTGNRKLETENWKLELAQYSTYIRWLESADKKASGRYWADYLAGYELTATLPKAGEKIKGQREASKIVGCQLDEDKTNQLQQLATACQVTVNTVIQTVWGVLLSHYNGAEDVVFGAAVSGRPTDIPDVEEMLGLFLNTVPVRVQADGMQRFDELVKKVQADSLAGEPHHYYSLAEIQTASEAKQDLLDHVFIFQNFPFSEELHNIQKEFNIDFSIDVSEIFEQTNYDLSIEVNPGKEMGIDLRYNTLVFQEKLMTTIAEQVAQMIDGVIRRPDMTISEIKASLVSEAEKEEHADFLNATMTIDDDF
;
A
#
# COMPACT_ATOMS: atom_id res chain seq x y z
N ASP A 1 14.33 13.72 21.02
CA ASP A 1 14.69 15.16 21.03
C ASP A 1 15.28 15.52 22.39
N ILE A 2 16.05 16.60 22.51
CA ILE A 2 16.52 17.09 23.82
C ILE A 2 15.36 17.65 24.66
N ASN A 3 14.35 18.26 24.02
CA ASN A 3 13.16 18.73 24.72
C ASN A 3 12.41 17.58 25.41
N ASP A 4 12.31 16.40 24.78
CA ASP A 4 11.69 15.22 25.39
C ASP A 4 12.38 14.88 26.72
N ILE A 5 13.71 14.91 26.74
CA ILE A 5 14.53 14.58 27.92
C ILE A 5 14.39 15.63 29.01
N LEU A 6 14.51 16.92 28.66
CA LEU A 6 14.44 18.02 29.62
C LEU A 6 13.05 18.16 30.24
N LEU A 7 12.00 18.03 29.43
CA LEU A 7 10.63 18.11 29.90
C LEU A 7 10.21 16.87 30.71
N THR A 8 10.74 15.69 30.39
CA THR A 8 10.58 14.50 31.25
C THR A 8 11.24 14.72 32.60
N SER A 9 12.48 15.20 32.62
CA SER A 9 13.19 15.53 33.87
C SER A 9 12.43 16.55 34.72
N LEU A 10 11.92 17.62 34.10
CA LEU A 10 11.14 18.65 34.78
C LEU A 10 9.84 18.08 35.34
N ALA A 11 9.07 17.33 34.55
CA ALA A 11 7.84 16.71 35.02
C ALA A 11 8.10 15.75 36.20
N SER A 12 9.19 14.98 36.16
CA SER A 12 9.57 14.06 37.25
C SER A 12 9.98 14.81 38.52
N ALA A 13 10.71 15.92 38.38
CA ALA A 13 11.07 16.78 39.49
C ALA A 13 9.85 17.45 40.12
N MET A 14 8.90 17.91 39.29
CA MET A 14 7.64 18.52 39.72
C MET A 14 6.76 17.50 40.45
N LYS A 15 6.59 16.30 39.89
CA LYS A 15 5.91 15.18 40.56
C LYS A 15 6.54 14.86 41.91
N ARG A 16 7.87 14.84 42.01
CA ARG A 16 8.57 14.62 43.27
C ARG A 16 8.35 15.76 44.28
N TRP A 17 8.18 16.97 43.79
CA TRP A 17 8.00 18.16 44.62
C TRP A 17 6.57 18.31 45.16
N HIS A 18 5.54 18.18 44.33
CA HIS A 18 4.13 18.40 44.71
C HIS A 18 3.25 17.14 44.69
N GLY A 19 3.77 15.99 44.26
CA GLY A 19 3.08 14.69 44.32
C GLY A 19 2.10 14.39 43.19
N GLU A 20 1.86 15.32 42.26
CA GLU A 20 0.91 15.13 41.15
C GLU A 20 1.62 14.63 39.90
N ASN A 21 0.97 13.75 39.13
CA ASN A 21 1.55 13.19 37.90
C ASN A 21 1.41 14.12 36.68
N ARG A 22 0.58 15.16 36.79
CA ARG A 22 0.27 16.09 35.71
C ARG A 22 0.85 17.46 36.03
N THR A 23 1.67 17.96 35.11
CA THR A 23 2.32 19.26 35.25
C THR A 23 1.95 20.14 34.04
N PRO A 24 1.09 21.15 34.21
CA PRO A 24 0.85 22.17 33.19
C PRO A 24 2.09 23.06 33.04
N ILE A 25 2.63 23.13 31.84
CA ILE A 25 3.80 23.94 31.49
C ILE A 25 3.43 24.86 30.34
N MET A 26 3.84 26.12 30.43
CA MET A 26 3.92 26.99 29.27
C MET A 26 5.24 26.69 28.57
N LEU A 27 5.19 26.19 27.35
CA LEU A 27 6.38 25.87 26.57
C LEU A 27 6.68 27.02 25.62
N GLU A 28 7.90 27.54 25.70
CA GLU A 28 8.44 28.53 24.78
C GLU A 28 9.33 27.85 23.73
N GLY A 29 9.02 28.11 22.45
CA GLY A 29 9.83 27.71 21.30
C GLY A 29 10.40 28.92 20.56
N HIS A 30 11.42 28.69 19.72
CA HIS A 30 12.13 29.75 18.99
C HIS A 30 11.28 30.46 17.90
N GLY A 31 10.06 29.97 17.62
CA GLY A 31 9.13 30.57 16.67
C GLY A 31 9.59 30.58 15.20
N ARG A 32 10.79 30.07 14.89
CA ARG A 32 11.36 29.95 13.54
C ARG A 32 11.14 28.55 12.98
N GLU A 33 9.89 28.21 12.74
CA GLU A 33 9.49 26.92 12.17
C GLU A 33 9.29 27.05 10.66
N ALA A 34 9.71 26.03 9.90
CA ALA A 34 9.48 25.95 8.45
C ALA A 34 8.02 25.53 8.17
N LEU A 35 7.09 26.47 8.37
CA LEU A 35 5.65 26.19 8.25
C LEU A 35 5.12 26.20 6.82
N PHE A 36 5.81 26.87 5.90
CA PHE A 36 5.39 27.00 4.51
C PHE A 36 6.59 26.71 3.61
N GLU A 37 6.42 25.81 2.64
CA GLU A 37 7.46 25.42 1.68
C GLU A 37 8.02 26.62 0.90
N ASP A 38 7.20 27.65 0.67
CA ASP A 38 7.57 28.85 -0.08
C ASP A 38 8.17 29.98 0.79
N SER A 39 8.47 29.73 2.07
CA SER A 39 8.95 30.76 3.00
C SER A 39 10.36 30.48 3.54
N ASP A 40 11.32 31.32 3.14
CA ASP A 40 12.67 31.31 3.72
C ASP A 40 12.79 32.35 4.85
N ILE A 41 12.81 31.87 6.09
CA ILE A 41 12.95 32.70 7.29
C ILE A 41 14.39 32.84 7.79
N SER A 42 15.37 32.23 7.10
CA SER A 42 16.78 32.22 7.53
C SER A 42 17.41 33.62 7.64
N ARG A 43 16.91 34.56 6.85
CA ARG A 43 17.39 35.96 6.80
C ARG A 43 16.58 36.93 7.65
N THR A 44 15.66 36.44 8.48
CA THR A 44 14.88 37.29 9.38
C THR A 44 15.72 37.75 10.58
N VAL A 45 15.60 39.02 10.95
CA VAL A 45 16.30 39.62 12.09
C VAL A 45 15.30 39.86 13.21
N GLY A 46 15.60 39.35 14.39
CA GLY A 46 14.75 39.48 15.58
C GLY A 46 14.51 38.15 16.29
N TRP A 47 14.07 38.26 17.54
CA TRP A 47 13.64 37.13 18.36
C TRP A 47 12.18 36.82 18.07
N PHE A 48 11.90 35.59 17.66
CA PHE A 48 10.55 35.08 17.50
C PHE A 48 10.28 34.13 18.66
N THR A 49 9.07 34.17 19.20
CA THR A 49 8.67 33.27 20.29
C THR A 49 7.33 32.67 19.94
N SER A 50 7.25 31.34 19.95
CA SER A 50 5.99 30.61 20.07
C SER A 50 5.80 30.24 21.53
N GLU A 51 4.60 30.44 22.06
CA GLU A 51 4.30 30.15 23.46
C GLU A 51 2.95 29.44 23.53
N TYR A 52 2.92 28.23 24.11
CA TYR A 52 1.74 27.40 24.16
C TYR A 52 1.73 26.47 25.39
N PRO A 53 0.55 26.19 25.98
CA PRO A 53 0.45 25.32 27.13
C PRO A 53 0.50 23.85 26.69
N VAL A 54 1.25 23.05 27.44
CA VAL A 54 1.23 21.58 27.40
C VAL A 54 0.94 21.04 28.79
N ILE A 55 0.26 19.89 28.87
CA ILE A 55 0.09 19.17 30.13
C ILE A 55 0.95 17.93 30.03
N LEU A 56 2.04 17.90 30.80
CA LEU A 56 2.90 16.72 30.87
C LEU A 56 2.33 15.76 31.91
N GLU A 57 1.85 14.62 31.46
CA GLU A 57 1.45 13.50 32.29
C GLU A 57 2.49 12.38 32.25
N LEU A 58 3.11 12.11 33.40
CA LEU A 58 4.06 11.00 33.51
C LEU A 58 3.33 9.67 33.57
N SER A 59 3.68 8.76 32.64
CA SER A 59 3.20 7.38 32.68
C SER A 59 3.61 6.68 33.98
N PRO A 60 2.73 5.84 34.57
CA PRO A 60 3.14 4.92 35.62
C PRO A 60 4.09 3.88 35.03
N GLY A 61 5.36 3.93 35.37
CA GLY A 61 6.36 3.05 34.78
C GLY A 61 7.78 3.46 35.09
N ASP A 62 8.73 2.88 34.35
CA ASP A 62 10.14 3.21 34.46
C ASP A 62 10.48 4.51 33.70
N VAL A 63 11.77 4.85 33.68
CA VAL A 63 12.27 6.04 32.97
C VAL A 63 11.97 5.99 31.46
N ALA A 64 11.99 4.81 30.83
CA ALA A 64 11.66 4.69 29.41
C ALA A 64 10.19 5.03 29.16
N ASP A 65 9.28 4.52 29.99
CA ASP A 65 7.84 4.78 29.86
C ASP A 65 7.52 6.28 30.00
N GLN A 66 8.22 6.96 30.91
CA GLN A 66 8.08 8.40 31.14
C GLN A 66 8.59 9.22 29.94
N ILE A 67 9.76 8.88 29.39
CA ILE A 67 10.31 9.55 28.20
C ILE A 67 9.37 9.39 27.02
N LYS A 68 8.88 8.16 26.78
CA LYS A 68 7.95 7.88 25.68
C LYS A 68 6.64 8.63 25.85
N SER A 69 6.05 8.67 27.04
CA SER A 69 4.79 9.38 27.24
C SER A 69 4.96 10.88 26.99
N VAL A 70 6.04 11.49 27.47
CA VAL A 70 6.34 12.91 27.22
C VAL A 70 6.59 13.18 25.75
N LYS A 71 7.41 12.35 25.08
CA LYS A 71 7.63 12.44 23.63
C LYS A 71 6.31 12.43 22.85
N GLU A 72 5.44 11.46 23.11
CA GLU A 72 4.17 11.34 22.38
C GLU A 72 3.23 12.53 22.66
N MET A 73 3.14 13.01 23.90
CA MET A 73 2.36 14.23 24.21
C MET A 73 2.90 15.46 23.48
N LEU A 74 4.22 15.62 23.38
CA LEU A 74 4.82 16.73 22.66
C LEU A 74 4.59 16.64 21.15
N ARG A 75 4.65 15.43 20.58
CA ARG A 75 4.39 15.19 19.15
C ARG A 75 2.92 15.34 18.76
N GLN A 76 1.99 15.19 19.70
CA GLN A 76 0.58 15.52 19.49
C GLN A 76 0.30 17.02 19.34
N VAL A 77 1.26 17.90 19.69
CA VAL A 77 1.09 19.34 19.51
C VAL A 77 1.30 19.71 18.04
N PRO A 78 0.27 20.22 17.33
CA PRO A 78 0.41 20.56 15.92
C PRO A 78 1.39 21.71 15.73
N ASN A 79 2.29 21.60 14.74
CA ASN A 79 3.18 22.67 14.29
C ASN A 79 3.95 23.36 15.43
N ASN A 80 4.42 22.59 16.42
CA ASN A 80 5.15 23.10 17.58
C ASN A 80 4.42 24.28 18.27
N GLY A 81 3.08 24.20 18.31
CA GLY A 81 2.21 25.11 19.04
C GLY A 81 2.03 26.51 18.44
N ILE A 82 2.58 26.81 17.26
CA ILE A 82 2.47 28.14 16.64
C ILE A 82 1.00 28.59 16.45
N GLY A 83 0.11 27.65 16.15
CA GLY A 83 -1.32 27.93 15.99
C GLY A 83 -2.01 28.43 17.27
N TYR A 84 -1.44 28.18 18.46
CA TYR A 84 -2.07 28.52 19.74
C TYR A 84 -2.34 30.02 19.90
N GLY A 85 -1.36 30.87 19.56
CA GLY A 85 -1.52 32.32 19.65
C GLY A 85 -2.61 32.85 18.71
N ILE A 86 -2.71 32.28 17.50
CA ILE A 86 -3.76 32.61 16.52
C ILE A 86 -5.13 32.21 17.08
N LEU A 87 -5.24 30.99 17.63
CA LEU A 87 -6.47 30.50 18.26
C LEU A 87 -6.91 31.39 19.43
N LYS A 88 -5.96 31.77 20.30
CA LYS A 88 -6.24 32.53 21.53
C LYS A 88 -6.55 34.01 21.29
N TYR A 89 -5.82 34.66 20.38
CA TYR A 89 -5.86 36.12 20.24
C TYR A 89 -6.59 36.60 18.99
N LEU A 90 -6.68 35.79 17.93
CA LEU A 90 -7.24 36.21 16.63
C LEU A 90 -8.56 35.51 16.27
N THR A 91 -8.93 34.43 16.97
CA THR A 91 -10.15 33.69 16.67
C THR A 91 -11.29 34.15 17.57
N THR A 92 -12.45 34.48 17.00
CA THR A 92 -13.66 34.89 17.74
C THR A 92 -14.48 33.71 18.26
N ALA A 93 -13.94 32.49 18.23
CA ALA A 93 -14.69 31.28 18.52
C ALA A 93 -15.14 31.23 19.98
N GLU A 94 -16.46 31.33 20.20
CA GLU A 94 -17.11 31.16 21.52
C GLU A 94 -16.96 29.74 22.11
N GLN A 95 -16.38 28.80 21.36
CA GLN A 95 -16.33 27.37 21.70
C GLN A 95 -15.03 26.92 22.39
N VAL A 96 -13.98 27.76 22.48
CA VAL A 96 -12.69 27.37 23.10
C VAL A 96 -12.40 28.25 24.31
N SER A 97 -12.19 27.61 25.46
CA SER A 97 -11.89 28.28 26.72
C SER A 97 -10.38 28.26 27.02
N PHE A 98 -9.80 29.44 27.25
CA PHE A 98 -8.38 29.63 27.60
C PHE A 98 -8.19 29.90 29.10
N HIS A 99 -8.84 29.11 29.97
CA HIS A 99 -8.76 29.31 31.43
C HIS A 99 -7.52 28.71 32.10
N LEU A 100 -6.84 27.75 31.44
CA LEU A 100 -5.63 27.16 31.99
C LEU A 100 -4.52 28.21 32.03
N ARG A 101 -3.94 28.42 33.22
CA ARG A 101 -2.78 29.29 33.43
C ARG A 101 -1.65 28.47 34.05
N PRO A 102 -0.74 27.90 33.24
CA PRO A 102 0.44 27.25 33.75
C PRO A 102 1.23 28.19 34.67
N GLN A 103 1.72 27.67 35.79
CA GLN A 103 2.57 28.42 36.73
C GLN A 103 4.05 28.32 36.37
N VAL A 104 4.41 27.35 35.53
CA VAL A 104 5.77 27.08 35.07
C VAL A 104 5.86 27.46 33.60
N CYS A 105 6.83 28.29 33.25
CA CYS A 105 7.29 28.48 31.89
C CYS A 105 8.63 27.75 31.69
N PHE A 106 8.80 27.07 30.56
CA PHE A 106 10.03 26.38 30.21
C PHE A 106 10.50 26.80 28.81
N ASN A 107 11.78 27.15 28.71
CA ASN A 107 12.44 27.51 27.47
C ASN A 107 13.80 26.80 27.37
N TYR A 108 14.06 26.12 26.25
CA TYR A 108 15.37 25.59 25.91
C TYR A 108 16.00 26.43 24.80
N LEU A 109 17.07 27.14 25.13
CA LEU A 109 17.72 28.11 24.25
C LEU A 109 18.68 27.49 23.23
N GLY A 110 18.86 26.17 23.25
CA GLY A 110 19.80 25.49 22.37
C GLY A 110 21.25 25.49 22.87
N GLN A 111 22.16 25.23 21.94
CA GLN A 111 23.61 25.20 22.17
C GLN A 111 24.23 26.51 21.63
N MET A 112 24.70 27.35 22.54
CA MET A 112 25.24 28.69 22.22
C MET A 112 26.68 28.66 21.69
N ASP A 113 27.38 27.53 21.85
CA ASP A 113 28.78 27.40 21.47
C ASP A 113 28.99 27.37 19.95
N ASP A 114 28.07 26.74 19.21
CA ASP A 114 28.22 26.52 17.76
C ASP A 114 28.16 27.84 16.96
N ASP A 115 27.40 28.81 17.46
CA ASP A 115 27.28 30.16 16.87
C ASP A 115 28.49 31.05 17.22
N ALA A 116 29.14 30.80 18.37
CA ALA A 116 30.29 31.56 18.85
C ALA A 116 31.62 31.12 18.20
N GLU A 117 31.75 29.83 17.85
CA GLU A 117 32.98 29.29 17.25
C GLU A 117 33.17 29.67 15.76
N ASN A 118 32.13 30.19 15.08
CA ASN A 118 32.13 30.46 13.63
C ASN A 118 32.05 31.95 13.21
N GLY A 119 32.11 32.93 14.12
CA GLY A 119 31.65 34.31 13.81
C GLY A 119 32.41 35.51 14.41
N LEU A 120 32.13 36.68 13.82
CA LEU A 120 32.63 38.05 14.10
C LEU A 120 32.26 38.62 15.49
N PHE A 121 31.60 37.84 16.33
CA PHE A 121 31.03 38.25 17.61
C PHE A 121 31.55 37.35 18.73
N GLU A 122 31.82 37.92 19.90
CA GLU A 122 32.26 37.19 21.10
C GLU A 122 31.16 37.30 22.17
N LEU A 123 30.84 36.17 22.82
CA LEU A 123 29.97 36.15 23.99
C LEU A 123 30.70 36.79 25.17
N VAL A 124 30.16 37.90 25.68
CA VAL A 124 30.70 38.58 26.86
C VAL A 124 29.81 38.25 28.06
N ASP A 125 30.42 37.77 29.14
CA ASP A 125 29.75 37.60 30.43
C ASP A 125 29.54 38.98 31.07
N VAL A 126 28.37 39.58 30.84
CA VAL A 126 28.00 40.86 31.43
C VAL A 126 27.36 40.58 32.78
N SER A 127 28.13 40.81 33.85
CA SER A 127 27.77 40.55 35.24
C SER A 127 26.80 41.57 35.84
N ASP A 128 25.75 41.98 35.11
CA ASP A 128 24.71 42.82 35.70
C ASP A 128 23.62 41.93 36.30
N GLU A 129 23.42 42.07 37.61
CA GLU A 129 22.53 41.22 38.41
C GLU A 129 21.06 41.25 37.95
N HIS A 130 20.68 42.14 37.01
CA HIS A 130 19.30 42.31 36.58
C HIS A 130 19.19 42.75 35.10
N SER A 131 19.01 41.78 34.20
CA SER A 131 18.66 42.01 32.77
C SER A 131 17.22 42.54 32.59
N VAL A 132 16.45 42.65 33.68
CA VAL A 132 15.03 43.02 33.72
C VAL A 132 14.77 43.99 34.88
N SER A 133 13.81 44.90 34.70
CA SER A 133 13.41 45.84 35.74
C SER A 133 12.84 45.14 36.98
N HIS A 134 13.13 45.65 38.18
CA HIS A 134 12.50 45.21 39.43
C HIS A 134 10.98 45.46 39.49
N GLU A 135 10.46 46.32 38.61
CA GLU A 135 9.04 46.60 38.47
C GLU A 135 8.32 45.63 37.54
N LEU A 136 9.05 44.74 36.85
CA LEU A 136 8.46 43.76 35.95
C LEU A 136 7.54 42.82 36.74
N THR A 137 6.27 42.77 36.35
CA THR A 137 5.33 41.79 36.88
C THR A 137 5.56 40.47 36.18
N ARG A 138 6.02 39.46 36.92
CA ARG A 138 6.21 38.10 36.40
C ARG A 138 4.86 37.45 36.10
N SER A 139 4.75 36.84 34.93
CA SER A 139 3.56 36.10 34.49
C SER A 139 3.50 34.70 35.07
N TYR A 140 4.65 34.15 35.48
CA TYR A 140 4.81 32.78 35.95
C TYR A 140 5.43 32.74 37.34
N ASP A 141 5.11 31.69 38.11
CA ASP A 141 5.71 31.45 39.42
C ASP A 141 7.15 30.93 39.28
N PHE A 142 7.39 30.15 38.21
CA PHE A 142 8.69 29.65 37.78
C PHE A 142 8.90 29.90 36.30
N GLU A 143 10.03 30.51 35.93
CA GLU A 143 10.55 30.57 34.57
C GLU A 143 11.84 29.78 34.54
N ILE A 144 11.87 28.71 33.74
CA ILE A 144 12.98 27.77 33.68
C ILE A 144 13.64 27.91 32.32
N GLU A 145 14.90 28.34 32.33
CA GLU A 145 15.72 28.47 31.13
C GLU A 145 16.81 27.39 31.15
N ALA A 146 16.89 26.64 30.06
CA ALA A 146 17.92 25.64 29.85
C ALA A 146 18.76 25.98 28.61
N MET A 147 20.07 25.79 28.68
CA MET A 147 20.99 26.04 27.56
C MET A 147 22.25 25.19 27.69
N VAL A 148 22.95 24.99 26.57
CA VAL A 148 24.34 24.49 26.57
C VAL A 148 25.27 25.65 26.22
N MET A 149 26.23 25.93 27.11
CA MET A 149 27.21 26.99 26.94
C MET A 149 28.54 26.55 27.55
N GLN A 150 29.65 26.84 26.89
CA GLN A 150 31.00 26.38 27.25
C GLN A 150 31.06 24.86 27.47
N ARG A 151 30.34 24.10 26.63
CA ARG A 151 30.19 22.64 26.68
C ARG A 151 29.61 22.14 28.01
N GLN A 152 28.91 23.01 28.74
CA GLN A 152 28.23 22.70 29.99
C GLN A 152 26.73 22.96 29.85
N PHE A 153 25.92 22.01 30.34
CA PHE A 153 24.49 22.22 30.47
C PHE A 153 24.22 23.14 31.67
N ARG A 154 23.45 24.21 31.44
CA ARG A 154 23.03 25.17 32.44
C ARG A 154 21.51 25.20 32.50
N LEU A 155 20.95 25.04 33.70
CA LEU A 155 19.52 25.22 33.98
C LEU A 155 19.37 26.29 35.06
N VAL A 156 18.59 27.31 34.76
CA VAL A 156 18.33 28.47 35.61
C VAL A 156 16.83 28.52 35.91
N ILE A 157 16.49 28.70 37.19
CA ILE A 157 15.09 28.88 37.61
C ILE A 157 14.95 30.30 38.17
N TYR A 158 14.23 31.15 37.45
CA TYR A 158 13.75 32.40 38.00
C TYR A 158 12.40 32.16 38.67
N TYR A 159 12.17 32.80 39.82
CA TYR A 159 10.98 32.54 40.60
C TYR A 159 10.43 33.79 41.27
N ASN A 160 9.12 33.76 41.54
CA ASN A 160 8.44 34.81 42.27
C ASN A 160 8.73 34.71 43.78
N LYS A 161 9.59 35.60 44.30
CA LYS A 161 9.96 35.67 45.74
C LYS A 161 8.77 35.95 46.68
N LYS A 162 7.60 36.38 46.16
CA LYS A 162 6.38 36.52 46.98
C LYS A 162 5.68 35.18 47.20
N HIS A 163 5.90 34.19 46.34
CA HIS A 163 5.25 32.88 46.39
C HIS A 163 6.21 31.78 46.88
N HIS A 164 7.53 31.90 46.62
CA HIS A 164 8.52 30.87 46.95
C HIS A 164 9.79 31.42 47.62
N THR A 165 10.43 30.58 48.44
CA THR A 165 11.72 30.87 49.09
C THR A 165 12.87 30.28 48.28
N THR A 166 14.09 30.83 48.45
CA THR A 166 15.30 30.29 47.82
C THR A 166 15.50 28.80 48.11
N GLU A 167 15.32 28.39 49.38
CA GLU A 167 15.44 26.99 49.81
C GLU A 167 14.46 26.05 49.07
N THR A 168 13.24 26.53 48.81
CA THR A 168 12.25 25.76 48.04
C THR A 168 12.71 25.55 46.60
N VAL A 169 13.28 26.58 45.99
CA VAL A 169 13.76 26.53 44.60
C VAL A 169 15.05 25.73 44.47
N GLU A 170 15.96 25.82 45.45
CA GLU A 170 17.16 24.98 45.51
C GLU A 170 16.80 23.49 45.63
N THR A 171 15.75 23.18 46.38
CA THR A 171 15.21 21.80 46.47
C THR A 171 14.68 21.33 45.12
N LEU A 172 13.86 22.14 44.44
CA LEU A 172 13.36 21.82 43.10
C LEU A 172 14.51 21.63 42.09
N LEU A 173 15.50 22.52 42.12
CA LEU A 173 16.69 22.44 41.27
C LEU A 173 17.50 21.15 41.51
N SER A 174 17.63 20.73 42.78
CA SER A 174 18.26 19.46 43.15
C SER A 174 17.47 18.25 42.62
N TYR A 175 16.15 18.32 42.61
CA TYR A 175 15.32 17.28 42.00
C TYR A 175 15.52 17.26 40.48
N CYS A 176 15.41 18.39 39.77
CA CYS A 176 15.67 18.46 38.33
C CYS A 176 17.02 17.85 37.97
N LYS A 177 18.09 18.20 38.70
CA LYS A 177 19.42 17.63 38.50
C LYS A 177 19.45 16.12 38.68
N THR A 178 18.81 15.61 39.73
CA THR A 178 18.79 14.17 40.03
C THR A 178 18.05 13.40 38.94
N GLU A 179 16.85 13.84 38.59
CA GLU A 179 16.02 13.19 37.56
C GLU A 179 16.70 13.25 36.18
N LEU A 180 17.34 14.37 35.83
CA LEU A 180 18.07 14.50 34.56
C LEU A 180 19.25 13.53 34.48
N LEU A 181 20.04 13.40 35.56
CA LEU A 181 21.17 12.47 35.59
C LEU A 181 20.70 11.01 35.51
N GLU A 182 19.56 10.68 36.11
CA GLU A 182 18.96 9.35 36.01
C GLU A 182 18.51 9.04 34.58
N ILE A 183 17.86 9.99 33.91
CA ILE A 183 17.47 9.88 32.50
C ILE A 183 18.70 9.72 31.60
N ILE A 184 19.76 10.51 31.81
CA ILE A 184 21.00 10.40 31.05
C ILE A 184 21.63 9.01 31.24
N ALA A 185 21.73 8.53 32.48
CA ALA A 185 22.26 7.20 32.77
C ALA A 185 21.43 6.09 32.10
N HIS A 186 20.10 6.22 32.10
CA HIS A 186 19.21 5.33 31.39
C HIS A 186 19.50 5.32 29.89
N CYS A 187 19.52 6.49 29.24
CA CYS A 187 19.76 6.59 27.79
C CYS A 187 21.14 6.03 27.40
N GLN A 188 22.17 6.27 28.23
CA GLN A 188 23.53 5.72 28.00
C GLN A 188 23.61 4.20 28.16
N ALA A 189 22.74 3.61 29.00
CA ALA A 189 22.69 2.17 29.19
C ALA A 189 21.96 1.42 28.07
N ARG A 190 21.20 2.12 27.22
CA ARG A 190 20.44 1.52 26.11
C ARG A 190 21.34 1.40 24.86
N GLY A 191 21.41 0.18 24.31
CA GLY A 191 22.18 -0.12 23.08
C GLY A 191 21.39 0.01 21.78
N THR A 192 20.07 0.16 21.87
CA THR A 192 19.15 0.20 20.72
C THR A 192 18.08 1.26 20.93
N THR A 193 17.63 1.88 19.84
CA THR A 193 16.47 2.76 19.85
C THR A 193 15.18 1.96 19.93
N GLU A 194 14.18 2.52 20.61
CA GLU A 194 12.82 1.97 20.67
C GLU A 194 11.89 2.94 19.95
N LEU A 195 11.08 2.41 19.02
CA LEU A 195 10.09 3.20 18.29
C LEU A 195 8.86 3.45 19.16
N THR A 196 8.20 4.57 18.88
CA THR A 196 6.92 4.97 19.45
C THR A 196 5.97 5.38 18.32
N PRO A 197 4.65 5.49 18.54
CA PRO A 197 3.69 5.78 17.47
C PRO A 197 4.02 7.00 16.62
N ALA A 198 4.53 8.09 17.21
CA ALA A 198 4.94 9.27 16.44
C ALA A 198 6.17 9.07 15.53
N ASP A 199 6.85 7.93 15.62
CA ASP A 199 7.95 7.56 14.70
C ASP A 199 7.46 6.68 13.54
N LEU A 200 6.21 6.21 13.57
CA LEU A 200 5.61 5.31 12.58
C LEU A 200 4.83 6.12 11.53
N THR A 201 4.67 5.56 10.34
CA THR A 201 3.84 6.15 9.28
C THR A 201 2.37 6.26 9.73
N TYR A 202 1.89 5.36 10.60
CA TYR A 202 0.58 5.44 11.24
C TYR A 202 0.70 5.91 12.69
N SER A 203 0.49 7.22 12.89
CA SER A 203 0.61 7.89 14.18
C SER A 203 -0.65 7.82 15.07
N ASP A 204 -1.77 7.30 14.54
CA ASP A 204 -3.05 7.26 15.25
C ASP A 204 -3.13 6.13 16.31
N LEU A 205 -2.01 5.45 16.59
CA LEU A 205 -1.91 4.44 17.65
C LEU A 205 -1.54 5.07 18.99
N GLY A 206 -2.18 4.65 20.07
CA GLY A 206 -1.66 4.87 21.42
C GLY A 206 -0.46 3.97 21.73
N LEU A 207 0.35 4.37 22.71
CA LEU A 207 1.48 3.55 23.20
C LEU A 207 1.05 2.15 23.64
N LYS A 208 -0.12 2.05 24.29
CA LYS A 208 -0.68 0.76 24.73
C LYS A 208 -1.13 -0.10 23.55
N ASP A 209 -1.78 0.52 22.57
CA ASP A 209 -2.27 -0.19 21.38
C ASP A 209 -1.09 -0.74 20.57
N LEU A 210 0.00 0.02 20.47
CA LEU A 210 1.25 -0.46 19.87
C LEU A 210 1.80 -1.67 20.64
N ASP A 211 1.89 -1.61 21.97
CA ASP A 211 2.38 -2.72 22.78
C ASP A 211 1.49 -3.98 22.65
N GLU A 212 0.17 -3.81 22.66
CA GLU A 212 -0.80 -4.90 22.48
C GLU A 212 -0.72 -5.50 21.07
N LEU A 213 -0.54 -4.67 20.04
CA LEU A 213 -0.36 -5.09 18.65
C LEU A 213 0.89 -5.94 18.49
N LEU A 214 2.02 -5.49 19.06
CA LEU A 214 3.29 -6.23 19.00
C LEU A 214 3.20 -7.56 19.73
N VAL A 215 2.56 -7.61 20.90
CA VAL A 215 2.34 -8.87 21.65
C VAL A 215 1.44 -9.82 20.85
N THR A 216 0.34 -9.31 20.28
CA THR A 216 -0.61 -10.11 19.50
C THR A 216 0.02 -10.69 18.24
N GLY A 217 0.89 -9.93 17.58
CA GLY A 217 1.63 -10.38 16.39
C GLY A 217 2.88 -11.21 16.69
N GLY A 218 3.25 -11.39 17.96
CA GLY A 218 4.50 -12.06 18.33
C GLY A 218 5.75 -11.31 17.84
N ILE A 219 5.69 -9.98 17.78
CA ILE A 219 6.72 -9.12 17.19
C ILE A 219 7.62 -8.57 18.29
N GLU A 220 8.92 -8.80 18.15
CA GLU A 220 9.91 -8.18 19.03
C GLU A 220 9.99 -6.68 18.75
N LYS A 221 9.91 -5.83 19.80
CA LYS A 221 10.01 -4.35 19.69
C LYS A 221 11.24 -3.91 18.88
N GLY A 222 12.37 -4.60 19.08
CA GLY A 222 13.62 -4.32 18.37
C GLY A 222 13.56 -4.59 16.86
N ASN A 223 12.64 -5.45 16.43
CA ASN A 223 12.45 -5.86 15.04
C ASN A 223 11.29 -5.10 14.34
N LEU A 224 10.63 -4.14 14.98
CA LEU A 224 9.63 -3.29 14.32
C LEU A 224 10.33 -2.22 13.47
N LYS A 225 10.00 -2.12 12.17
CA LYS A 225 10.49 -1.04 11.30
C LYS A 225 9.47 0.09 11.15
N ASP A 226 8.23 -0.25 10.78
CA ASP A 226 7.17 0.72 10.49
C ASP A 226 5.79 0.07 10.59
N ILE A 227 4.74 0.89 10.73
CA ILE A 227 3.33 0.46 10.70
C ILE A 227 2.54 1.46 9.87
N TYR A 228 1.71 0.96 8.95
CA TYR A 228 0.81 1.79 8.15
C TYR A 228 -0.46 1.06 7.74
N PRO A 229 -1.53 1.76 7.36
CA PRO A 229 -2.76 1.11 6.91
C PRO A 229 -2.57 0.27 5.64
N LEU A 230 -3.53 -0.63 5.38
CA LEU A 230 -3.60 -1.36 4.11
C LEU A 230 -4.10 -0.43 3.00
N SER A 231 -3.67 -0.70 1.76
CA SER A 231 -4.33 -0.12 0.58
C SER A 231 -5.73 -0.74 0.39
N PRO A 232 -6.66 -0.07 -0.34
CA PRO A 232 -8.01 -0.60 -0.52
C PRO A 232 -8.09 -2.02 -1.08
N MET A 233 -7.23 -2.36 -2.05
CA MET A 233 -7.17 -3.71 -2.60
C MET A 233 -6.66 -4.72 -1.56
N GLN A 234 -5.65 -4.36 -0.76
CA GLN A 234 -5.17 -5.21 0.33
C GLN A 234 -6.27 -5.45 1.39
N GLU A 235 -7.06 -4.42 1.75
CA GLU A 235 -8.19 -4.55 2.66
C GLU A 235 -9.26 -5.52 2.10
N GLY A 236 -9.58 -5.41 0.80
CA GLY A 236 -10.51 -6.33 0.12
C GLY A 236 -10.03 -7.79 0.13
N MET A 237 -8.75 -8.03 -0.20
CA MET A 237 -8.15 -9.37 -0.15
C MET A 237 -8.17 -9.96 1.26
N LEU A 238 -7.82 -9.15 2.27
CA LEU A 238 -7.86 -9.56 3.67
C LEU A 238 -9.29 -9.90 4.12
N PHE A 239 -10.28 -9.07 3.75
CA PHE A 239 -11.68 -9.33 4.08
C PHE A 239 -12.18 -10.65 3.47
N HIS A 240 -11.88 -10.91 2.20
CA HIS A 240 -12.22 -12.18 1.56
C HIS A 240 -11.59 -13.37 2.27
N ARG A 241 -10.32 -13.28 2.66
CA ARG A 241 -9.65 -14.34 3.41
C ARG A 241 -10.31 -14.63 4.77
N LEU A 242 -10.79 -13.58 5.45
CA LEU A 242 -11.48 -13.71 6.73
C LEU A 242 -12.91 -14.27 6.59
N TYR A 243 -13.59 -13.98 5.48
CA TYR A 243 -14.95 -14.44 5.21
C TYR A 243 -14.99 -15.87 4.63
N GLU A 244 -14.02 -16.22 3.77
CA GLU A 244 -13.86 -17.53 3.11
C GLU A 244 -12.49 -18.15 3.44
N SER A 245 -12.30 -18.59 4.68
CA SER A 245 -11.00 -19.11 5.17
C SER A 245 -10.45 -20.33 4.41
N GLU A 246 -11.31 -21.08 3.71
CA GLU A 246 -10.94 -22.24 2.89
C GLU A 246 -10.60 -21.88 1.44
N SER A 247 -10.81 -20.62 1.04
CA SER A 247 -10.51 -20.16 -0.32
C SER A 247 -9.00 -20.16 -0.57
N VAL A 248 -8.63 -20.55 -1.79
CA VAL A 248 -7.25 -20.48 -2.32
C VAL A 248 -7.03 -19.23 -3.18
N ALA A 249 -8.01 -18.30 -3.21
CA ALA A 249 -7.88 -17.03 -3.90
C ALA A 249 -6.64 -16.25 -3.41
N TYR A 250 -6.00 -15.53 -4.31
CA TYR A 250 -4.80 -14.72 -4.08
C TYR A 250 -3.54 -15.50 -3.67
N PHE A 251 -3.60 -16.84 -3.71
CA PHE A 251 -2.40 -17.67 -3.60
C PHE A 251 -1.81 -17.87 -5.00
N GLU A 252 -0.62 -17.33 -5.20
CA GLU A 252 0.09 -17.40 -6.47
C GLU A 252 1.21 -18.43 -6.39
N GLN A 253 1.34 -19.27 -7.41
CA GLN A 253 2.39 -20.29 -7.46
C GLN A 253 2.94 -20.48 -8.87
N PHE A 254 4.24 -20.23 -8.99
CA PHE A 254 5.02 -20.34 -10.22
C PHE A 254 5.94 -21.56 -10.13
N SER A 255 5.97 -22.36 -11.19
CA SER A 255 6.90 -23.48 -11.34
C SER A 255 7.90 -23.19 -12.45
N PHE A 256 9.18 -23.24 -12.13
CA PHE A 256 10.28 -22.97 -13.05
C PHE A 256 11.11 -24.22 -13.31
N SER A 257 11.64 -24.33 -14.52
CA SER A 257 12.71 -25.25 -14.87
C SER A 257 14.00 -24.48 -15.00
N MET A 258 15.06 -24.92 -14.33
CA MET A 258 16.38 -24.29 -14.46
C MET A 258 17.42 -25.31 -14.93
N ARG A 259 18.30 -24.89 -15.84
CA ARG A 259 19.34 -25.77 -16.40
C ARG A 259 20.67 -25.04 -16.51
N GLY A 260 21.73 -25.61 -15.96
CA GLY A 260 23.07 -25.03 -15.99
C GLY A 260 23.79 -25.10 -14.63
N ASP A 261 24.83 -24.28 -14.48
CA ASP A 261 25.66 -24.22 -13.27
C ASP A 261 25.08 -23.23 -12.25
N LEU A 262 24.03 -23.68 -11.56
CA LEU A 262 23.33 -22.90 -10.53
C LEU A 262 23.96 -23.13 -9.14
N ASN A 263 24.62 -22.10 -8.62
CA ASN A 263 25.01 -22.04 -7.20
C ASN A 263 23.78 -21.73 -6.31
N ILE A 264 23.26 -22.74 -5.62
CA ILE A 264 22.06 -22.64 -4.77
C ILE A 264 22.24 -21.66 -3.61
N THR A 265 23.42 -21.62 -2.99
CA THR A 265 23.68 -20.71 -1.86
C THR A 265 23.63 -19.25 -2.29
N LEU A 266 24.24 -18.91 -3.43
CA LEU A 266 24.16 -17.54 -3.97
C LEU A 266 22.75 -17.18 -4.41
N PHE A 267 21.96 -18.15 -4.86
CA PHE A 267 20.57 -17.94 -5.23
C PHE A 267 19.70 -17.64 -4.00
N GLU A 268 19.89 -18.37 -2.90
CA GLU A 268 19.26 -18.09 -1.61
C GLU A 268 19.70 -16.74 -1.02
N ASP A 269 21.01 -16.42 -1.08
CA ASP A 269 21.55 -15.14 -0.63
C ASP A 269 20.95 -13.96 -1.42
N GLY A 270 20.75 -14.14 -2.73
CA GLY A 270 20.06 -13.16 -3.58
C GLY A 270 18.64 -12.86 -3.10
N TRP A 271 17.83 -13.90 -2.82
CA TRP A 271 16.49 -13.71 -2.25
C TRP A 271 16.50 -13.00 -0.89
N ASN A 272 17.44 -13.36 -0.02
CA ASN A 272 17.58 -12.71 1.28
C ASN A 272 17.98 -11.23 1.16
N GLU A 273 18.77 -10.86 0.15
CA GLU A 273 19.10 -9.47 -0.13
C GLU A 273 17.87 -8.69 -0.63
N LEU A 274 17.00 -9.31 -1.45
CA LEU A 274 15.72 -8.69 -1.82
C LEU A 274 14.83 -8.45 -0.61
N PHE A 275 14.73 -9.42 0.31
CA PHE A 275 13.99 -9.26 1.55
C PHE A 275 14.56 -8.11 2.38
N ARG A 276 15.89 -7.98 2.47
CA ARG A 276 16.53 -6.85 3.16
C ARG A 276 16.16 -5.51 2.51
N ARG A 277 16.14 -5.45 1.18
CA ARG A 277 15.92 -4.25 0.36
C ARG A 277 14.47 -3.76 0.36
N TYR A 278 13.51 -4.67 0.22
CA TYR A 278 12.10 -4.33 0.03
C TYR A 278 11.27 -4.61 1.27
N ASP A 279 10.72 -3.55 1.87
CA ASP A 279 9.96 -3.64 3.12
C ASP A 279 8.71 -4.52 3.00
N ILE A 280 8.04 -4.48 1.85
CA ILE A 280 6.82 -5.24 1.63
C ILE A 280 7.05 -6.75 1.79
N LEU A 281 8.21 -7.28 1.39
CA LEU A 281 8.54 -8.71 1.51
C LEU A 281 8.67 -9.17 2.98
N ARG A 282 8.93 -8.24 3.90
CA ARG A 282 9.04 -8.48 5.35
C ARG A 282 7.78 -8.08 6.12
N THR A 283 6.72 -7.69 5.41
CA THR A 283 5.50 -7.16 6.01
C THR A 283 4.53 -8.29 6.39
N ILE A 284 3.83 -8.10 7.51
CA ILE A 284 2.68 -8.91 7.93
C ILE A 284 1.43 -8.03 8.07
N PHE A 285 0.25 -8.65 8.02
CA PHE A 285 -1.03 -7.95 8.00
C PHE A 285 -1.82 -8.28 9.27
N MET A 286 -1.98 -7.29 10.13
CA MET A 286 -2.66 -7.39 11.41
C MET A 286 -4.07 -6.80 11.31
N HIS A 287 -5.04 -7.49 11.91
CA HIS A 287 -6.45 -7.08 11.85
C HIS A 287 -7.18 -7.26 13.20
N LYS A 288 -6.47 -7.74 14.23
CA LYS A 288 -6.99 -7.95 15.58
C LYS A 288 -6.31 -6.97 16.53
N GLY A 289 -7.09 -6.40 17.45
CA GLY A 289 -6.58 -5.44 18.44
C GLY A 289 -6.30 -4.05 17.86
N THR A 290 -6.84 -3.74 16.68
CA THR A 290 -6.67 -2.45 15.99
C THR A 290 -8.02 -1.99 15.44
N ASP A 291 -8.23 -0.68 15.39
CA ASP A 291 -9.49 -0.09 14.88
C ASP A 291 -9.69 -0.33 13.38
N ARG A 292 -8.59 -0.47 12.64
CA ARG A 292 -8.54 -0.89 11.23
C ARG A 292 -7.41 -1.88 10.99
N PRO A 293 -7.42 -2.65 9.89
CA PRO A 293 -6.28 -3.47 9.51
C PRO A 293 -5.01 -2.66 9.26
N LEU A 294 -3.86 -3.17 9.69
CA LEU A 294 -2.55 -2.53 9.57
C LEU A 294 -1.51 -3.47 8.95
N GLN A 295 -0.63 -2.89 8.13
CA GLN A 295 0.62 -3.47 7.67
C GLN A 295 1.68 -3.21 8.75
N VAL A 296 2.38 -4.26 9.17
CA VAL A 296 3.49 -4.15 10.12
C VAL A 296 4.77 -4.62 9.43
N VAL A 297 5.71 -3.70 9.27
CA VAL A 297 6.98 -3.95 8.60
C VAL A 297 8.02 -4.37 9.63
N LEU A 298 8.66 -5.51 9.41
CA LEU A 298 9.72 -6.02 10.29
C LEU A 298 11.09 -5.59 9.79
N LYS A 299 12.04 -5.18 10.65
CA LYS A 299 13.42 -4.77 10.28
C LYS A 299 14.23 -5.88 9.65
N GLU A 300 14.07 -7.10 10.13
CA GLU A 300 14.77 -8.28 9.65
C GLU A 300 13.81 -9.45 9.54
N ARG A 301 13.81 -10.05 8.34
CA ARG A 301 13.11 -11.29 8.04
C ARG A 301 13.75 -11.89 6.79
N LYS A 302 13.99 -13.20 6.82
CA LYS A 302 14.53 -13.96 5.71
C LYS A 302 13.43 -14.66 4.93
N ILE A 303 13.71 -14.99 3.67
CA ILE A 303 12.82 -15.82 2.87
C ILE A 303 12.72 -17.24 3.45
N ASP A 304 11.56 -17.88 3.32
CA ASP A 304 11.43 -19.33 3.51
C ASP A 304 11.96 -20.03 2.25
N PHE A 305 13.26 -20.35 2.27
CA PHE A 305 13.97 -21.00 1.16
C PHE A 305 14.31 -22.46 1.50
N ILE A 306 13.94 -23.38 0.62
CA ILE A 306 14.18 -24.82 0.82
C ILE A 306 14.90 -25.38 -0.41
N PHE A 307 16.02 -26.07 -0.20
CA PHE A 307 16.69 -26.87 -1.22
C PHE A 307 16.54 -28.37 -0.95
N LYS A 308 16.17 -29.15 -1.96
CA LYS A 308 16.04 -30.60 -1.89
C LYS A 308 16.68 -31.29 -3.09
N ASP A 309 17.54 -32.26 -2.83
CA ASP A 309 18.06 -33.15 -3.87
C ASP A 309 17.13 -34.36 -4.08
N LEU A 310 16.51 -34.43 -5.26
CA LEU A 310 15.58 -35.52 -5.62
C LEU A 310 16.25 -36.61 -6.47
N ARG A 311 17.54 -36.48 -6.82
CA ARG A 311 18.26 -37.44 -7.69
C ARG A 311 18.33 -38.85 -7.12
N THR A 312 18.21 -38.99 -5.80
CA THR A 312 18.34 -40.26 -5.08
C THR A 312 17.00 -40.84 -4.60
N LEU A 313 15.88 -40.20 -4.92
CA LEU A 313 14.56 -40.68 -4.51
C LEU A 313 14.09 -41.87 -5.36
N ASN A 314 13.38 -42.79 -4.71
CA ASN A 314 12.77 -43.96 -5.36
C ASN A 314 11.43 -43.63 -6.07
N GLU A 315 11.07 -42.34 -6.16
CA GLU A 315 9.87 -41.82 -6.81
C GLU A 315 10.31 -40.87 -7.94
N ALA A 316 9.54 -40.81 -9.03
CA ALA A 316 9.82 -39.86 -10.10
C ALA A 316 9.77 -38.42 -9.57
N PRO A 317 10.77 -37.56 -9.86
CA PRO A 317 10.81 -36.19 -9.37
C PRO A 317 9.53 -35.40 -9.66
N GLU A 318 8.95 -35.57 -10.85
CA GLU A 318 7.72 -34.90 -11.26
C GLU A 318 6.55 -35.25 -10.33
N THR A 319 6.36 -36.53 -9.99
CA THR A 319 5.28 -36.96 -9.07
C THR A 319 5.46 -36.36 -7.68
N TYR A 320 6.71 -36.30 -7.19
CA TYR A 320 7.00 -35.67 -5.91
C TYR A 320 6.68 -34.17 -5.93
N ILE A 321 7.09 -33.47 -6.99
CA ILE A 321 6.89 -32.02 -7.16
C ILE A 321 5.40 -31.69 -7.31
N GLU A 322 4.61 -32.47 -8.07
CA GLU A 322 3.16 -32.30 -8.15
C GLU A 322 2.47 -32.42 -6.79
N ARG A 323 2.87 -33.43 -6.00
CA ARG A 323 2.35 -33.59 -4.64
C ARG A 323 2.77 -32.42 -3.75
N PHE A 324 4.01 -31.96 -3.86
CA PHE A 324 4.50 -30.80 -3.12
C PHE A 324 3.69 -29.55 -3.46
N LYS A 325 3.51 -29.22 -4.74
CA LYS A 325 2.73 -28.06 -5.21
C LYS A 325 1.32 -28.06 -4.62
N LYS A 326 0.64 -29.21 -4.65
CA LYS A 326 -0.70 -29.35 -4.06
C LYS A 326 -0.69 -29.13 -2.54
N GLN A 327 0.25 -29.74 -1.81
CA GLN A 327 0.37 -29.55 -0.36
C GLN A 327 0.70 -28.10 0.01
N ASP A 328 1.50 -27.44 -0.82
CA ASP A 328 1.90 -26.05 -0.65
C ASP A 328 0.71 -25.10 -0.82
N ARG A 329 -0.13 -25.33 -1.84
CA ARG A 329 -1.40 -24.62 -2.04
C ARG A 329 -2.37 -24.85 -0.88
N GLU A 330 -2.47 -26.08 -0.37
CA GLU A 330 -3.32 -26.42 0.76
C GLU A 330 -2.84 -25.81 2.08
N ARG A 331 -1.52 -25.63 2.25
CA ARG A 331 -0.92 -24.95 3.41
C ARG A 331 -1.29 -23.46 3.44
N GLY A 332 -1.32 -22.80 2.28
CA GLY A 332 -1.59 -21.36 2.19
C GLY A 332 -0.59 -20.50 2.98
N PHE A 333 -1.05 -19.36 3.46
CA PHE A 333 -0.30 -18.44 4.33
C PHE A 333 -1.19 -17.88 5.45
N GLU A 334 -0.64 -17.75 6.65
CA GLU A 334 -1.22 -16.96 7.75
C GLU A 334 -0.72 -15.51 7.68
N LEU A 335 -1.57 -14.60 7.20
CA LEU A 335 -1.19 -13.22 6.88
C LEU A 335 -0.63 -12.42 8.06
N SER A 336 -1.02 -12.80 9.28
CA SER A 336 -0.61 -12.11 10.51
C SER A 336 0.76 -12.53 11.05
N SER A 337 1.37 -13.61 10.54
CA SER A 337 2.62 -14.14 11.11
C SER A 337 3.55 -14.88 10.16
N ASP A 338 3.08 -15.43 9.04
CA ASP A 338 3.92 -16.18 8.11
C ASP A 338 4.80 -15.29 7.23
N VAL A 339 5.87 -15.87 6.68
CA VAL A 339 6.60 -15.27 5.55
C VAL A 339 5.73 -15.48 4.32
N LEU A 340 5.20 -14.40 3.74
CA LEU A 340 4.16 -14.47 2.70
C LEU A 340 4.72 -14.71 1.29
N MET A 341 5.98 -15.13 1.21
CA MET A 341 6.68 -15.55 0.00
C MET A 341 7.70 -16.63 0.34
N ARG A 342 7.71 -17.72 -0.42
CA ARG A 342 8.60 -18.86 -0.20
C ARG A 342 9.05 -19.49 -1.51
N VAL A 343 10.25 -20.04 -1.50
CA VAL A 343 10.88 -20.65 -2.69
C VAL A 343 11.43 -22.02 -2.32
N THR A 344 11.04 -23.05 -3.07
CA THR A 344 11.61 -24.39 -2.93
C THR A 344 12.29 -24.81 -4.23
N VAL A 345 13.57 -25.13 -4.17
CA VAL A 345 14.37 -25.61 -5.30
C VAL A 345 14.66 -27.10 -5.15
N PHE A 346 14.36 -27.85 -6.20
CA PHE A 346 14.56 -29.28 -6.33
C PHE A 346 15.66 -29.56 -7.35
N GLN A 347 16.71 -30.29 -6.97
CA GLN A 347 17.68 -30.81 -7.93
C GLN A 347 17.17 -32.15 -8.49
N VAL A 348 16.97 -32.21 -9.81
CA VAL A 348 16.40 -33.39 -10.50
C VAL A 348 17.42 -34.08 -11.42
N GLY A 349 18.58 -33.46 -11.64
CA GLY A 349 19.73 -34.01 -12.36
C GLY A 349 21.01 -33.26 -11.99
N GLU A 350 22.15 -33.62 -12.59
CA GLU A 350 23.44 -33.01 -12.27
C GLU A 350 23.44 -31.48 -12.39
N THR A 351 22.86 -30.96 -13.48
CA THR A 351 22.73 -29.53 -13.77
C THR A 351 21.29 -29.14 -14.10
N ALA A 352 20.32 -29.90 -13.56
CA ALA A 352 18.90 -29.71 -13.82
C ALA A 352 18.13 -29.52 -12.52
N TYR A 353 17.34 -28.44 -12.46
CA TYR A 353 16.59 -28.05 -11.28
C TYR A 353 15.15 -27.71 -11.65
N LYS A 354 14.27 -27.82 -10.66
CA LYS A 354 12.90 -27.32 -10.68
C LYS A 354 12.72 -26.41 -9.48
N ALA A 355 12.10 -25.25 -9.64
CA ALA A 355 11.77 -24.37 -8.52
C ALA A 355 10.26 -24.17 -8.44
N VAL A 356 9.74 -24.10 -7.22
CA VAL A 356 8.37 -23.67 -6.93
C VAL A 356 8.49 -22.39 -6.10
N TRP A 357 7.96 -21.29 -6.63
CA TRP A 357 7.87 -20.01 -5.95
C TRP A 357 6.41 -19.74 -5.65
N SER A 358 6.09 -19.57 -4.37
CA SER A 358 4.73 -19.28 -3.92
C SER A 358 4.72 -17.97 -3.14
N TYR A 359 3.72 -17.13 -3.36
CA TYR A 359 3.51 -15.92 -2.58
C TYR A 359 2.03 -15.59 -2.44
N HIS A 360 1.68 -14.73 -1.48
CA HIS A 360 0.34 -14.19 -1.37
C HIS A 360 0.25 -12.86 -2.11
N HIS A 361 -0.75 -12.71 -2.98
CA HIS A 361 -0.92 -11.57 -3.88
C HIS A 361 -1.07 -10.23 -3.13
N ILE A 362 -1.44 -10.26 -1.84
CA ILE A 362 -1.49 -9.09 -0.94
C ILE A 362 -0.16 -8.32 -0.85
N LEU A 363 0.98 -8.98 -1.12
CA LEU A 363 2.29 -8.35 -1.10
C LEU A 363 2.54 -7.50 -2.35
N ILE A 364 2.29 -8.05 -3.52
CA ILE A 364 2.80 -7.55 -4.80
C ILE A 364 1.85 -7.88 -5.95
N ASP A 365 1.92 -7.09 -7.02
CA ASP A 365 1.22 -7.35 -8.28
C ASP A 365 2.10 -7.95 -9.38
N GLY A 366 1.51 -8.30 -10.53
CA GLY A 366 2.22 -8.91 -11.66
C GLY A 366 3.38 -8.05 -12.19
N TRP A 367 3.27 -6.71 -12.12
CA TRP A 367 4.35 -5.78 -12.50
C TRP A 367 5.60 -6.01 -11.65
N CYS A 368 5.41 -6.22 -10.34
CA CYS A 368 6.49 -6.46 -9.38
C CYS A 368 7.31 -7.72 -9.67
N LEU A 369 6.76 -8.70 -10.39
CA LEU A 369 7.45 -9.97 -10.66
C LEU A 369 8.70 -9.77 -11.54
N GLY A 370 8.60 -8.90 -12.56
CA GLY A 370 9.73 -8.56 -13.42
C GLY A 370 10.86 -7.88 -12.65
N ILE A 371 10.51 -6.93 -11.77
CA ILE A 371 11.45 -6.22 -10.89
C ILE A 371 12.16 -7.22 -9.97
N LEU A 372 11.41 -8.11 -9.31
CA LEU A 372 11.98 -9.09 -8.40
C LEU A 372 12.98 -10.03 -9.08
N VAL A 373 12.65 -10.54 -10.26
CA VAL A 373 13.56 -11.45 -10.96
C VAL A 373 14.80 -10.73 -11.47
N ARG A 374 14.64 -9.51 -11.99
CA ARG A 374 15.77 -8.68 -12.42
C ARG A 374 16.74 -8.44 -11.27
N ASP A 375 16.24 -7.95 -10.14
CA ASP A 375 17.05 -7.69 -8.95
C ASP A 375 17.67 -8.97 -8.37
N LEU A 376 16.97 -10.11 -8.44
CA LEU A 376 17.49 -11.41 -8.01
C LEU A 376 18.71 -11.82 -8.85
N LEU A 377 18.62 -11.69 -10.17
CA LEU A 377 19.69 -12.04 -11.09
C LEU A 377 20.87 -11.06 -10.98
N ASP A 378 20.59 -9.77 -10.80
CA ASP A 378 21.60 -8.75 -10.46
C ASP A 378 22.37 -9.14 -9.19
N CYS A 379 21.66 -9.44 -8.09
CA CYS A 379 22.25 -9.88 -6.83
C CYS A 379 23.10 -11.13 -7.02
N TYR A 380 22.56 -12.12 -7.70
CA TYR A 380 23.24 -13.38 -7.96
C TYR A 380 24.56 -13.18 -8.72
N GLN A 381 24.55 -12.39 -9.80
CA GLN A 381 25.75 -12.13 -10.60
C GLN A 381 26.79 -11.30 -9.85
N ALA A 382 26.36 -10.28 -9.12
CA ALA A 382 27.26 -9.45 -8.31
C ALA A 382 27.99 -10.30 -7.26
N MET A 383 27.27 -11.18 -6.56
CA MET A 383 27.86 -12.10 -5.59
C MET A 383 28.79 -13.13 -6.25
N LYS A 384 28.40 -13.69 -7.41
CA LYS A 384 29.21 -14.67 -8.14
C LYS A 384 30.54 -14.10 -8.62
N THR A 385 30.56 -12.84 -9.04
CA THR A 385 31.77 -12.14 -9.51
C THR A 385 32.62 -11.56 -8.37
N GLY A 386 32.19 -11.70 -7.11
CA GLY A 386 32.89 -11.18 -5.94
C GLY A 386 32.66 -9.70 -5.68
N ASN A 387 31.79 -9.04 -6.46
CA ASN A 387 31.42 -7.65 -6.24
C ASN A 387 30.25 -7.57 -5.24
N ARG A 388 30.56 -7.64 -3.94
CA ARG A 388 29.54 -7.57 -2.87
C ARG A 388 28.87 -6.21 -2.72
N LYS A 389 29.46 -5.16 -3.27
CA LYS A 389 28.80 -3.87 -3.36
C LYS A 389 28.02 -3.84 -4.66
N LEU A 390 26.70 -3.88 -4.54
CA LEU A 390 25.78 -3.60 -5.64
C LEU A 390 25.89 -2.09 -5.96
N GLU A 391 27.00 -1.69 -6.56
CA GLU A 391 27.27 -0.36 -7.13
C GLU A 391 26.94 -0.41 -8.64
N THR A 392 25.75 -0.88 -9.00
CA THR A 392 25.25 -0.73 -10.38
C THR A 392 24.44 0.57 -10.48
N GLU A 393 24.39 1.18 -11.67
CA GLU A 393 23.59 2.39 -11.93
C GLU A 393 22.09 2.20 -11.57
N ASN A 394 21.61 0.95 -11.57
CA ASN A 394 20.23 0.58 -11.24
C ASN A 394 19.99 0.34 -9.73
N TRP A 395 21.04 0.20 -8.92
CA TRP A 395 20.92 -0.07 -7.49
C TRP A 395 20.91 1.25 -6.69
N LYS A 396 19.85 2.05 -6.86
CA LYS A 396 19.64 3.31 -6.10
C LYS A 396 19.76 3.04 -4.59
N LEU A 397 20.49 3.91 -3.89
CA LEU A 397 20.75 3.79 -2.44
C LEU A 397 19.48 4.02 -1.61
N GLU A 398 18.56 4.84 -2.10
CA GLU A 398 17.26 5.11 -1.51
C GLU A 398 16.17 4.70 -2.49
N LEU A 399 15.62 3.50 -2.28
CA LEU A 399 14.42 3.05 -2.98
C LEU A 399 13.19 3.62 -2.30
N ALA A 400 12.29 4.15 -3.11
CA ALA A 400 10.99 4.58 -2.64
C ALA A 400 10.20 3.34 -2.14
N GLN A 401 9.85 3.35 -0.84
CA GLN A 401 9.14 2.23 -0.21
C GLN A 401 7.64 2.34 -0.42
N TYR A 402 6.92 1.21 -0.32
CA TYR A 402 5.46 1.17 -0.44
C TYR A 402 4.72 2.09 0.56
N SER A 403 5.32 2.39 1.71
CA SER A 403 4.81 3.39 2.66
C SER A 403 4.65 4.79 2.06
N THR A 404 5.39 5.12 0.99
CA THR A 404 5.24 6.38 0.23
C THR A 404 3.90 6.40 -0.52
N TYR A 405 3.53 5.29 -1.16
CA TYR A 405 2.22 5.14 -1.78
C TYR A 405 1.09 5.17 -0.75
N ILE A 406 1.26 4.53 0.41
CA ILE A 406 0.26 4.59 1.48
C ILE A 406 0.09 6.02 2.02
N ARG A 407 1.17 6.78 2.19
CA ARG A 407 1.09 8.20 2.57
C ARG A 407 0.36 9.04 1.52
N TRP A 408 0.63 8.80 0.23
CA TRP A 408 -0.09 9.44 -0.86
C TRP A 408 -1.60 9.12 -0.81
N LEU A 409 -1.97 7.84 -0.62
CA LEU A 409 -3.37 7.41 -0.48
C LEU A 409 -4.11 8.09 0.67
N GLU A 410 -3.46 8.24 1.83
CA GLU A 410 -4.06 8.90 3.00
C GLU A 410 -4.19 10.42 2.80
N SER A 411 -3.34 11.03 1.96
CA SER A 411 -3.44 12.45 1.58
C SER A 411 -4.46 12.74 0.47
N ALA A 412 -4.87 11.73 -0.30
CA ALA A 412 -5.72 11.89 -1.46
C ALA A 412 -7.16 12.30 -1.08
N ASP A 413 -7.84 13.10 -1.93
CA ASP A 413 -9.22 13.56 -1.68
C ASP A 413 -10.24 12.44 -1.93
N LYS A 414 -10.41 11.57 -0.92
CA LYS A 414 -11.40 10.47 -0.91
C LYS A 414 -12.83 10.98 -1.17
N LYS A 415 -13.17 12.22 -0.78
CA LYS A 415 -14.52 12.78 -1.02
C LYS A 415 -14.75 13.14 -2.48
N ALA A 416 -13.73 13.67 -3.17
CA ALA A 416 -13.83 13.95 -4.60
C ALA A 416 -14.02 12.66 -5.41
N SER A 417 -13.21 11.64 -5.13
CA SER A 417 -13.31 10.33 -5.78
C SER A 417 -14.63 9.63 -5.50
N GLY A 418 -15.12 9.70 -4.25
CA GLY A 418 -16.44 9.17 -3.91
C GLY A 418 -17.59 9.84 -4.68
N ARG A 419 -17.54 11.16 -4.90
CA ARG A 419 -18.53 11.87 -5.74
C ARG A 419 -18.44 11.44 -7.19
N TYR A 420 -17.22 11.37 -7.75
CA TYR A 420 -17.01 10.94 -9.13
C TYR A 420 -17.64 9.58 -9.40
N TRP A 421 -17.35 8.58 -8.57
CA TRP A 421 -17.88 7.22 -8.76
C TRP A 421 -19.40 7.14 -8.56
N ALA A 422 -19.95 7.91 -7.63
CA ALA A 422 -21.39 8.00 -7.45
C ALA A 422 -22.09 8.60 -8.69
N ASP A 423 -21.51 9.66 -9.27
CA ASP A 423 -22.03 10.29 -10.48
C ASP A 423 -21.88 9.38 -11.71
N TYR A 424 -20.73 8.70 -11.85
CA TYR A 424 -20.44 7.76 -12.94
C TYR A 424 -21.42 6.57 -12.97
N LEU A 425 -21.80 6.06 -11.80
CA LEU A 425 -22.70 4.92 -11.63
C LEU A 425 -24.17 5.32 -11.43
N ALA A 426 -24.51 6.60 -11.51
CA ALA A 426 -25.88 7.06 -11.29
C ALA A 426 -26.87 6.37 -12.25
N GLY A 427 -27.97 5.87 -11.69
CA GLY A 427 -29.04 5.17 -12.41
C GLY A 427 -28.69 3.77 -12.92
N TYR A 428 -27.63 3.14 -12.40
CA TYR A 428 -27.30 1.75 -12.70
C TYR A 428 -27.72 0.82 -11.55
N GLU A 429 -28.74 -0.01 -11.79
CA GLU A 429 -29.38 -0.85 -10.77
C GLU A 429 -29.17 -2.36 -10.95
N LEU A 430 -28.82 -2.82 -12.17
CA LEU A 430 -28.84 -4.24 -12.52
C LEU A 430 -27.44 -4.85 -12.54
N THR A 431 -27.30 -6.09 -12.08
CA THR A 431 -26.04 -6.83 -12.25
C THR A 431 -25.96 -7.44 -13.65
N ALA A 432 -24.91 -7.09 -14.40
CA ALA A 432 -24.66 -7.71 -15.69
C ALA A 432 -23.92 -9.05 -15.50
N THR A 433 -24.55 -10.16 -15.89
CA THR A 433 -24.03 -11.52 -15.68
C THR A 433 -24.06 -12.32 -16.98
N LEU A 434 -23.36 -13.45 -17.01
CA LEU A 434 -23.55 -14.48 -18.03
C LEU A 434 -24.47 -15.59 -17.50
N PRO A 435 -25.06 -16.43 -18.38
CA PRO A 435 -25.87 -17.56 -17.95
C PRO A 435 -25.08 -18.52 -17.05
N LYS A 436 -25.57 -18.75 -15.82
CA LYS A 436 -24.98 -19.68 -14.85
C LYS A 436 -25.73 -21.00 -14.90
N ALA A 437 -24.99 -22.11 -14.84
CA ALA A 437 -25.53 -23.46 -14.91
C ALA A 437 -25.59 -24.18 -13.56
N GLY A 438 -24.97 -23.61 -12.53
CA GLY A 438 -24.93 -24.15 -11.18
C GLY A 438 -24.78 -23.05 -10.13
N GLU A 439 -24.99 -23.41 -8.87
CA GLU A 439 -24.76 -22.53 -7.72
C GLU A 439 -23.58 -23.06 -6.89
N LYS A 440 -22.71 -22.16 -6.44
CA LYS A 440 -21.58 -22.47 -5.56
C LYS A 440 -22.11 -22.94 -4.20
N ILE A 441 -21.81 -24.19 -3.82
CA ILE A 441 -22.07 -24.68 -2.45
C ILE A 441 -20.88 -24.30 -1.57
N LYS A 442 -21.16 -23.63 -0.44
CA LYS A 442 -20.14 -23.21 0.54
C LYS A 442 -19.27 -24.41 0.98
N GLY A 443 -17.95 -24.29 0.83
CA GLY A 443 -16.97 -25.33 1.18
C GLY A 443 -16.58 -26.30 0.05
N GLN A 444 -17.14 -26.15 -1.16
CA GLN A 444 -16.59 -26.85 -2.33
C GLN A 444 -15.32 -26.15 -2.83
N ARG A 445 -14.27 -26.94 -3.09
CA ARG A 445 -13.07 -26.43 -3.74
C ARG A 445 -13.39 -26.07 -5.18
N GLU A 446 -13.10 -24.83 -5.54
CA GLU A 446 -13.22 -24.32 -6.90
C GLU A 446 -12.24 -25.08 -7.81
N ALA A 447 -12.78 -25.66 -8.88
CA ALA A 447 -11.98 -26.12 -10.00
C ALA A 447 -12.14 -25.10 -11.12
N SER A 448 -11.07 -24.36 -11.41
CA SER A 448 -11.02 -23.43 -12.54
C SER A 448 -10.60 -24.14 -13.82
N LYS A 449 -11.19 -23.73 -14.94
CA LYS A 449 -10.74 -24.07 -16.28
C LYS A 449 -10.53 -22.80 -17.08
N ILE A 450 -9.74 -22.91 -18.15
CA ILE A 450 -9.47 -21.83 -19.09
C ILE A 450 -9.95 -22.29 -20.46
N VAL A 451 -10.75 -21.46 -21.12
CA VAL A 451 -11.04 -21.56 -22.55
C VAL A 451 -10.81 -20.18 -23.17
N GLY A 452 -10.32 -20.10 -24.39
CA GLY A 452 -9.95 -18.81 -24.96
C GLY A 452 -9.90 -18.84 -26.46
N CYS A 453 -9.56 -17.68 -27.03
CA CYS A 453 -9.28 -17.54 -28.44
C CYS A 453 -7.91 -16.87 -28.63
N GLN A 454 -7.26 -17.22 -29.72
CA GLN A 454 -5.97 -16.64 -30.12
C GLN A 454 -6.17 -15.84 -31.40
N LEU A 455 -5.74 -14.59 -31.39
CA LEU A 455 -5.61 -13.76 -32.58
C LEU A 455 -4.21 -13.97 -33.16
N ASP A 456 -4.14 -14.33 -34.44
CA ASP A 456 -2.87 -14.40 -35.16
C ASP A 456 -2.23 -13.01 -35.31
N GLU A 457 -0.97 -12.99 -35.74
CA GLU A 457 -0.20 -11.75 -35.88
C GLU A 457 -0.85 -10.73 -36.82
N ASP A 458 -1.53 -11.17 -37.88
CA ASP A 458 -2.20 -10.25 -38.82
C ASP A 458 -3.41 -9.58 -38.13
N LYS A 459 -4.25 -10.36 -37.46
CA LYS A 459 -5.39 -9.85 -36.70
C LYS A 459 -4.98 -8.95 -35.54
N THR A 460 -3.94 -9.32 -34.79
CA THR A 460 -3.40 -8.48 -33.71
C THR A 460 -2.92 -7.14 -34.25
N ASN A 461 -2.22 -7.13 -35.39
CA ASN A 461 -1.80 -5.89 -36.05
C ASN A 461 -3.00 -5.05 -36.54
N GLN A 462 -4.03 -5.68 -37.11
CA GLN A 462 -5.23 -4.98 -37.55
C GLN A 462 -6.02 -4.38 -36.37
N LEU A 463 -6.08 -5.07 -35.24
CA LEU A 463 -6.68 -4.56 -34.00
C LEU A 463 -5.90 -3.34 -33.47
N GLN A 464 -4.57 -3.39 -33.51
CA GLN A 464 -3.72 -2.26 -33.14
C GLN A 464 -3.92 -1.05 -34.08
N GLN A 465 -4.09 -1.30 -35.38
CA GLN A 465 -4.40 -0.26 -36.36
C GLN A 465 -5.78 0.36 -36.11
N LEU A 466 -6.79 -0.46 -35.78
CA LEU A 466 -8.12 0.02 -35.40
C LEU A 466 -8.05 0.93 -34.17
N ALA A 467 -7.37 0.48 -33.10
CA ALA A 467 -7.19 1.26 -31.88
C ALA A 467 -6.52 2.62 -32.21
N THR A 468 -5.47 2.60 -33.02
CA THR A 468 -4.76 3.81 -33.47
C THR A 468 -5.67 4.74 -34.29
N ALA A 469 -6.44 4.20 -35.23
CA ALA A 469 -7.35 4.97 -36.08
C ALA A 469 -8.48 5.64 -35.27
N CYS A 470 -8.96 4.96 -34.22
CA CYS A 470 -9.95 5.50 -33.30
C CYS A 470 -9.36 6.41 -32.21
N GLN A 471 -8.03 6.51 -32.09
CA GLN A 471 -7.32 7.22 -31.01
C GLN A 471 -7.64 6.67 -29.61
N VAL A 472 -7.70 5.34 -29.50
CA VAL A 472 -7.99 4.61 -28.26
C VAL A 472 -6.93 3.54 -28.02
N THR A 473 -6.94 2.93 -26.83
CA THR A 473 -6.08 1.79 -26.52
C THR A 473 -6.70 0.47 -27.00
N VAL A 474 -5.87 -0.55 -27.27
CA VAL A 474 -6.35 -1.91 -27.58
C VAL A 474 -7.17 -2.49 -26.43
N ASN A 475 -6.75 -2.22 -25.18
CA ASN A 475 -7.51 -2.58 -23.99
C ASN A 475 -8.95 -2.05 -24.06
N THR A 476 -9.13 -0.77 -24.37
CA THR A 476 -10.46 -0.16 -24.51
C THR A 476 -11.29 -0.80 -25.64
N VAL A 477 -10.67 -1.15 -26.77
CA VAL A 477 -11.37 -1.85 -27.86
C VAL A 477 -11.93 -3.19 -27.38
N ILE A 478 -11.11 -3.99 -26.68
CA ILE A 478 -11.53 -5.33 -26.22
C ILE A 478 -12.54 -5.22 -25.07
N GLN A 479 -12.37 -4.27 -24.16
CA GLN A 479 -13.38 -3.97 -23.13
C GLN A 479 -14.73 -3.54 -23.76
N THR A 480 -14.70 -2.78 -24.85
CA THR A 480 -15.91 -2.38 -25.57
C THR A 480 -16.56 -3.58 -26.25
N VAL A 481 -15.77 -4.45 -26.91
CA VAL A 481 -16.25 -5.73 -27.45
C VAL A 481 -16.92 -6.56 -26.37
N TRP A 482 -16.27 -6.70 -25.21
CA TRP A 482 -16.79 -7.43 -24.08
C TRP A 482 -18.09 -6.82 -23.53
N GLY A 483 -18.16 -5.50 -23.37
CA GLY A 483 -19.36 -4.79 -22.96
C GLY A 483 -20.54 -4.97 -23.93
N VAL A 484 -20.28 -4.94 -25.24
CA VAL A 484 -21.31 -5.20 -26.27
C VAL A 484 -21.82 -6.64 -26.19
N LEU A 485 -20.92 -7.61 -26.00
CA LEU A 485 -21.29 -9.01 -25.82
C LEU A 485 -22.11 -9.22 -24.54
N LEU A 486 -21.69 -8.62 -23.43
CA LEU A 486 -22.40 -8.69 -22.16
C LEU A 486 -23.79 -8.05 -22.25
N SER A 487 -23.90 -6.91 -22.95
CA SER A 487 -25.17 -6.25 -23.29
C SER A 487 -26.09 -7.15 -24.11
N HIS A 488 -25.56 -7.98 -25.02
CA HIS A 488 -26.34 -8.98 -25.76
C HIS A 488 -26.92 -10.05 -24.83
N TYR A 489 -26.10 -10.64 -23.96
CA TYR A 489 -26.55 -11.69 -23.03
C TYR A 489 -27.55 -11.21 -21.97
N ASN A 490 -27.51 -9.93 -21.60
CA ASN A 490 -28.40 -9.36 -20.59
C ASN A 490 -29.66 -8.70 -21.19
N GLY A 491 -29.74 -8.58 -22.53
CA GLY A 491 -30.85 -7.87 -23.18
C GLY A 491 -30.99 -6.41 -22.76
N ALA A 492 -29.89 -5.78 -22.32
CA ALA A 492 -29.85 -4.43 -21.76
C ALA A 492 -28.79 -3.60 -22.47
N GLU A 493 -29.04 -2.31 -22.70
CA GLU A 493 -28.08 -1.41 -23.36
C GLU A 493 -26.99 -0.89 -22.42
N ASP A 494 -27.20 -0.95 -21.10
CA ASP A 494 -26.28 -0.46 -20.08
C ASP A 494 -25.77 -1.63 -19.23
N VAL A 495 -24.46 -1.86 -19.22
CA VAL A 495 -23.81 -2.94 -18.46
C VAL A 495 -22.57 -2.45 -17.74
N VAL A 496 -22.31 -3.00 -16.55
CA VAL A 496 -21.10 -2.75 -15.76
C VAL A 496 -20.39 -4.07 -15.48
N PHE A 497 -19.07 -4.06 -15.61
CA PHE A 497 -18.18 -5.14 -15.19
C PHE A 497 -16.92 -4.59 -14.53
N GLY A 498 -16.19 -5.42 -13.79
CA GLY A 498 -14.96 -4.98 -13.14
C GLY A 498 -13.80 -4.97 -14.12
N ALA A 499 -12.90 -4.00 -14.03
CA ALA A 499 -11.62 -4.05 -14.72
C ALA A 499 -10.46 -3.82 -13.75
N ALA A 500 -9.40 -4.61 -13.89
CA ALA A 500 -8.15 -4.40 -13.18
C ALA A 500 -7.37 -3.24 -13.82
N VAL A 501 -6.96 -2.28 -13.00
CA VAL A 501 -6.13 -1.12 -13.38
C VAL A 501 -4.81 -1.17 -12.61
N SER A 502 -3.75 -0.55 -13.14
CA SER A 502 -2.40 -0.62 -12.55
C SER A 502 -2.32 0.02 -11.16
N GLY A 503 -3.08 1.10 -10.93
CA GLY A 503 -3.11 1.84 -9.67
C GLY A 503 -1.77 2.48 -9.26
N ARG A 504 -0.87 2.72 -10.22
CA ARG A 504 0.41 3.42 -10.03
C ARG A 504 0.25 4.91 -10.38
N PRO A 505 0.09 5.81 -9.40
CA PRO A 505 -0.12 7.24 -9.68
C PRO A 505 1.17 7.91 -10.17
N THR A 506 1.06 8.71 -11.23
CA THR A 506 2.19 9.40 -11.88
C THR A 506 2.80 10.51 -11.02
N ASP A 507 2.08 11.00 -10.01
CA ASP A 507 2.54 12.02 -9.06
C ASP A 507 3.62 11.49 -8.09
N ILE A 508 3.79 10.16 -8.00
CA ILE A 508 4.79 9.53 -7.15
C ILE A 508 6.04 9.23 -8.00
N PRO A 509 7.19 9.87 -7.71
CA PRO A 509 8.43 9.58 -8.40
C PRO A 509 8.83 8.11 -8.26
N ASP A 510 9.30 7.51 -9.36
CA ASP A 510 9.78 6.13 -9.42
C ASP A 510 8.76 5.07 -8.95
N VAL A 511 7.45 5.37 -9.02
CA VAL A 511 6.39 4.41 -8.63
C VAL A 511 6.46 3.09 -9.40
N GLU A 512 6.98 3.13 -10.63
CA GLU A 512 7.17 1.94 -11.48
C GLU A 512 8.29 1.01 -10.99
N GLU A 513 9.20 1.49 -10.13
CA GLU A 513 10.27 0.71 -9.50
C GLU A 513 9.86 0.20 -8.10
N MET A 514 8.71 0.64 -7.57
CA MET A 514 8.24 0.24 -6.24
C MET A 514 7.64 -1.18 -6.22
N LEU A 515 8.00 -1.96 -5.20
CA LEU A 515 7.32 -3.21 -4.88
C LEU A 515 6.15 -2.98 -3.93
N GLY A 516 4.99 -3.50 -4.30
CA GLY A 516 3.75 -3.42 -3.54
C GLY A 516 2.54 -3.83 -4.36
N LEU A 517 1.38 -3.88 -3.73
CA LEU A 517 0.11 -4.13 -4.42
C LEU A 517 -0.49 -2.79 -4.86
N PHE A 518 -0.33 -2.43 -6.12
CA PHE A 518 -0.89 -1.19 -6.67
C PHE A 518 -2.20 -1.43 -7.40
N LEU A 519 -2.35 -2.62 -8.00
CA LEU A 519 -3.54 -2.96 -8.78
C LEU A 519 -4.82 -2.66 -7.98
N ASN A 520 -5.83 -2.14 -8.68
CA ASN A 520 -7.16 -1.97 -8.13
C ASN A 520 -8.23 -2.46 -9.12
N THR A 521 -9.43 -2.73 -8.64
CA THR A 521 -10.57 -3.11 -9.48
C THR A 521 -11.57 -1.96 -9.50
N VAL A 522 -11.86 -1.46 -10.69
CA VAL A 522 -12.80 -0.36 -10.92
C VAL A 522 -13.94 -0.79 -11.83
N PRO A 523 -15.16 -0.24 -11.68
CA PRO A 523 -16.25 -0.54 -12.59
C PRO A 523 -16.01 0.12 -13.96
N VAL A 524 -16.25 -0.64 -15.02
CA VAL A 524 -16.33 -0.15 -16.40
C VAL A 524 -17.77 -0.25 -16.85
N ARG A 525 -18.38 0.91 -17.13
CA ARG A 525 -19.76 1.03 -17.62
C ARG A 525 -19.74 1.19 -19.14
N VAL A 526 -20.48 0.33 -19.85
CA VAL A 526 -20.64 0.38 -21.30
C VAL A 526 -22.11 0.56 -21.62
N GLN A 527 -22.43 1.71 -22.23
CA GLN A 527 -23.78 2.06 -22.68
C GLN A 527 -23.86 1.92 -24.20
N ALA A 528 -24.22 0.72 -24.66
CA ALA A 528 -24.24 0.31 -26.05
C ALA A 528 -25.63 0.46 -26.68
N ASP A 529 -26.00 1.70 -27.04
CA ASP A 529 -27.21 2.01 -27.83
C ASP A 529 -27.17 1.25 -29.15
N GLY A 530 -28.27 0.56 -29.48
CA GLY A 530 -28.37 -0.27 -30.68
C GLY A 530 -28.06 0.44 -32.00
N MET A 531 -28.34 1.75 -32.11
CA MET A 531 -28.11 2.53 -33.35
C MET A 531 -26.75 3.22 -33.38
N GLN A 532 -26.02 3.23 -32.27
CA GLN A 532 -24.69 3.83 -32.18
C GLN A 532 -23.68 3.00 -32.98
N ARG A 533 -22.68 3.66 -33.58
CA ARG A 533 -21.56 2.96 -34.24
C ARG A 533 -20.53 2.48 -33.23
N PHE A 534 -19.85 1.39 -33.53
CA PHE A 534 -18.80 0.87 -32.65
C PHE A 534 -17.64 1.85 -32.43
N ASP A 535 -17.20 2.53 -33.49
CA ASP A 535 -16.12 3.52 -33.42
C ASP A 535 -16.49 4.78 -32.61
N GLU A 536 -17.77 5.08 -32.45
CA GLU A 536 -18.27 6.13 -31.55
C GLU A 536 -18.33 5.62 -30.10
N LEU A 537 -18.81 4.40 -29.89
CA LEU A 537 -18.89 3.78 -28.57
C LEU A 537 -17.51 3.62 -27.93
N VAL A 538 -16.53 3.08 -28.66
CA VAL A 538 -15.18 2.86 -28.12
C VAL A 538 -14.50 4.17 -27.70
N LYS A 539 -14.77 5.28 -28.39
CA LYS A 539 -14.26 6.61 -28.02
C LYS A 539 -14.90 7.12 -26.73
N LYS A 540 -16.19 6.84 -26.52
CA LYS A 540 -16.86 7.16 -25.26
C LYS A 540 -16.25 6.35 -24.12
N VAL A 541 -16.07 5.03 -24.28
CA VAL A 541 -15.44 4.18 -23.27
C VAL A 541 -14.00 4.63 -22.97
N GLN A 542 -13.24 5.07 -23.99
CA GLN A 542 -11.90 5.66 -23.79
C GLN A 542 -11.96 6.94 -22.95
N ALA A 543 -12.90 7.85 -23.26
CA ALA A 543 -13.06 9.11 -22.53
C ALA A 543 -13.45 8.87 -21.07
N ASP A 544 -14.36 7.93 -20.82
CA ASP A 544 -14.78 7.52 -19.48
C ASP A 544 -13.60 6.90 -18.70
N SER A 545 -12.79 6.06 -19.35
CA SER A 545 -11.58 5.49 -18.73
C SER A 545 -10.56 6.56 -18.34
N LEU A 546 -10.34 7.58 -19.17
CA LEU A 546 -9.42 8.68 -18.86
C LEU A 546 -9.96 9.59 -17.74
N ALA A 547 -11.27 9.82 -17.70
CA ALA A 547 -11.90 10.57 -16.63
C ALA A 547 -11.82 9.84 -15.27
N GLY A 548 -11.82 8.50 -15.29
CA GLY A 548 -11.71 7.66 -14.09
C GLY A 548 -10.30 7.53 -13.53
N GLU A 549 -9.26 7.76 -14.34
CA GLU A 549 -7.86 7.51 -13.98
C GLU A 549 -7.43 8.19 -12.66
N PRO A 550 -7.72 9.49 -12.41
CA PRO A 550 -7.38 10.15 -11.14
C PRO A 550 -8.09 9.55 -9.92
N HIS A 551 -9.11 8.72 -10.12
CA HIS A 551 -9.96 8.13 -9.09
C HIS A 551 -9.77 6.61 -8.96
N HIS A 552 -8.86 6.01 -9.72
CA HIS A 552 -8.59 4.57 -9.73
C HIS A 552 -8.02 4.04 -8.40
N TYR A 553 -7.57 4.91 -7.50
CA TYR A 553 -7.10 4.51 -6.16
C TYR A 553 -8.25 4.27 -5.16
N TYR A 554 -9.48 4.65 -5.50
CA TYR A 554 -10.61 4.62 -4.59
C TYR A 554 -11.12 3.19 -4.34
N SER A 555 -11.63 2.91 -3.14
CA SER A 555 -12.00 1.55 -2.74
C SER A 555 -13.22 1.03 -3.50
N LEU A 556 -13.11 -0.16 -4.08
CA LEU A 556 -14.26 -0.84 -4.69
C LEU A 556 -15.41 -1.02 -3.69
N ALA A 557 -15.11 -1.33 -2.43
CA ALA A 557 -16.14 -1.49 -1.39
C ALA A 557 -16.89 -0.16 -1.13
N GLU A 558 -16.20 0.98 -1.20
CA GLU A 558 -16.82 2.29 -1.08
C GLU A 558 -17.63 2.65 -2.34
N ILE A 559 -17.12 2.33 -3.54
CA ILE A 559 -17.83 2.48 -4.82
C ILE A 559 -19.14 1.69 -4.80
N GLN A 560 -19.07 0.41 -4.42
CA GLN A 560 -20.23 -0.46 -4.26
C GLN A 560 -21.23 0.13 -3.26
N THR A 561 -20.76 0.55 -2.08
CA THR A 561 -21.62 1.13 -1.04
C THR A 561 -22.34 2.40 -1.52
N ALA A 562 -21.72 3.21 -2.38
CA ALA A 562 -22.34 4.39 -2.97
C ALA A 562 -23.32 4.07 -4.11
N SER A 563 -23.08 2.99 -4.87
CA SER A 563 -23.93 2.56 -5.98
C SER A 563 -25.30 2.03 -5.54
N GLU A 564 -26.27 1.97 -6.47
CA GLU A 564 -27.59 1.37 -6.24
C GLU A 564 -27.50 -0.17 -6.20
N ALA A 565 -26.64 -0.77 -7.03
CA ALA A 565 -26.39 -2.21 -7.09
C ALA A 565 -25.64 -2.79 -5.87
N LYS A 566 -25.05 -1.95 -5.01
CA LYS A 566 -24.33 -2.37 -3.79
C LYS A 566 -23.28 -3.45 -4.09
N GLN A 567 -23.32 -4.56 -3.35
CA GLN A 567 -22.35 -5.66 -3.48
C GLN A 567 -22.50 -6.41 -4.80
N ASP A 568 -23.66 -6.32 -5.46
CA ASP A 568 -23.96 -6.98 -6.72
C ASP A 568 -23.53 -6.13 -7.94
N LEU A 569 -22.76 -5.06 -7.74
CA LEU A 569 -22.29 -4.19 -8.83
C LEU A 569 -21.46 -4.94 -9.88
N LEU A 570 -20.60 -5.87 -9.45
CA LEU A 570 -19.65 -6.58 -10.32
C LEU A 570 -19.82 -8.10 -10.17
N ASP A 571 -20.02 -8.81 -11.29
CA ASP A 571 -20.09 -10.29 -11.32
C ASP A 571 -18.74 -10.93 -11.68
N HIS A 572 -17.94 -10.27 -12.52
CA HIS A 572 -16.65 -10.76 -13.04
C HIS A 572 -15.66 -9.62 -13.25
N VAL A 573 -14.40 -9.99 -13.47
CA VAL A 573 -13.30 -9.05 -13.71
C VAL A 573 -12.65 -9.24 -15.08
N PHE A 574 -12.34 -8.13 -15.74
CA PHE A 574 -11.58 -8.03 -16.97
C PHE A 574 -10.15 -7.58 -16.65
N ILE A 575 -9.15 -8.31 -17.13
CA ILE A 575 -7.75 -8.10 -16.83
C ILE A 575 -7.00 -8.00 -18.16
N PHE A 576 -6.35 -6.87 -18.40
CA PHE A 576 -5.41 -6.72 -19.51
C PHE A 576 -3.99 -6.87 -18.96
N GLN A 577 -3.31 -7.96 -19.33
CA GLN A 577 -1.96 -8.24 -18.85
C GLN A 577 -0.96 -7.28 -19.49
N ASN A 578 -0.59 -6.22 -18.78
CA ASN A 578 0.45 -5.30 -19.26
C ASN A 578 1.88 -5.91 -19.19
N PHE A 579 2.07 -6.98 -18.42
CA PHE A 579 3.37 -7.61 -18.13
C PHE A 579 3.29 -9.13 -18.22
N PRO A 580 3.42 -9.72 -19.42
CA PRO A 580 3.47 -11.17 -19.58
C PRO A 580 4.80 -11.70 -18.98
N PHE A 581 4.74 -12.17 -17.74
CA PHE A 581 5.93 -12.53 -16.94
C PHE A 581 6.87 -13.53 -17.63
N SER A 582 6.34 -14.51 -18.37
CA SER A 582 7.14 -15.49 -19.11
C SER A 582 8.01 -14.86 -20.20
N GLU A 583 7.48 -13.87 -20.94
CA GLU A 583 8.24 -13.15 -21.96
C GLU A 583 9.25 -12.19 -21.33
N GLU A 584 8.83 -11.49 -20.27
CA GLU A 584 9.68 -10.58 -19.51
C GLU A 584 10.89 -11.32 -18.92
N LEU A 585 10.67 -12.49 -18.31
CA LEU A 585 11.73 -13.37 -17.80
C LEU A 585 12.74 -13.73 -18.90
N HIS A 586 12.24 -14.10 -20.08
CA HIS A 586 13.09 -14.46 -21.21
C HIS A 586 13.93 -13.28 -21.72
N ASN A 587 13.39 -12.06 -21.69
CA ASN A 587 14.10 -10.84 -22.06
C ASN A 587 15.16 -10.48 -21.01
N ILE A 588 14.77 -10.44 -19.73
CA ILE A 588 15.66 -10.21 -18.59
C ILE A 588 16.86 -11.15 -18.66
N GLN A 589 16.64 -12.45 -18.85
CA GLN A 589 17.73 -13.43 -18.93
C GLN A 589 18.73 -13.18 -20.04
N LYS A 590 18.32 -12.62 -21.19
CA LYS A 590 19.26 -12.31 -22.28
C LYS A 590 20.16 -11.14 -21.95
N GLU A 591 19.69 -10.22 -21.12
CA GLU A 591 20.48 -9.09 -20.62
C GLU A 591 21.55 -9.57 -19.64
N PHE A 592 21.24 -10.65 -18.90
CA PHE A 592 22.13 -11.26 -17.91
C PHE A 592 22.98 -12.38 -18.49
N ASN A 593 24.31 -12.26 -18.45
CA ASN A 593 25.22 -13.37 -18.79
C ASN A 593 25.33 -14.42 -17.65
N ILE A 594 24.20 -15.08 -17.33
CA ILE A 594 24.13 -16.16 -16.34
C ILE A 594 24.44 -17.54 -16.95
N ASP A 595 25.08 -18.42 -16.18
CA ASP A 595 25.48 -19.77 -16.61
C ASP A 595 24.35 -20.82 -16.52
N PHE A 596 23.10 -20.37 -16.40
CA PHE A 596 21.92 -21.23 -16.36
C PHE A 596 20.71 -20.55 -17.02
N SER A 597 19.79 -21.33 -17.59
CA SER A 597 18.49 -20.85 -18.07
C SER A 597 17.41 -21.05 -17.01
N ILE A 598 16.34 -20.24 -17.04
CA ILE A 598 15.10 -20.39 -16.27
C ILE A 598 13.92 -20.32 -17.24
N ASP A 599 13.07 -21.33 -17.27
CA ASP A 599 11.87 -21.36 -18.09
C ASP A 599 10.66 -21.56 -17.20
N VAL A 600 9.63 -20.73 -17.37
CA VAL A 600 8.33 -20.94 -16.69
C VAL A 600 7.71 -22.21 -17.27
N SER A 601 7.30 -23.12 -16.39
CA SER A 601 6.66 -24.38 -16.78
C SER A 601 5.18 -24.45 -16.43
N GLU A 602 4.76 -23.79 -15.36
CA GLU A 602 3.37 -23.74 -14.92
C GLU A 602 3.16 -22.50 -14.05
N ILE A 603 1.98 -21.89 -14.21
CA ILE A 603 1.52 -20.78 -13.40
C ILE A 603 0.15 -21.19 -12.83
N PHE A 604 0.00 -21.05 -11.52
CA PHE A 604 -1.27 -21.18 -10.83
C PHE A 604 -1.64 -19.82 -10.23
N GLU A 605 -2.72 -19.24 -10.75
CA GLU A 605 -3.30 -17.97 -10.30
C GLU A 605 -4.80 -18.16 -10.10
N GLN A 606 -5.35 -17.53 -9.06
CA GLN A 606 -6.77 -17.63 -8.75
C GLN A 606 -7.29 -16.34 -8.10
N THR A 607 -8.28 -15.74 -8.75
CA THR A 607 -9.01 -14.58 -8.23
C THR A 607 -10.21 -15.02 -7.37
N ASN A 608 -10.88 -14.05 -6.75
CA ASN A 608 -12.12 -14.27 -5.99
C ASN A 608 -13.39 -14.32 -6.87
N TYR A 609 -13.28 -14.13 -8.18
CA TYR A 609 -14.41 -14.10 -9.11
C TYR A 609 -14.59 -15.46 -9.77
N ASP A 610 -15.85 -15.85 -9.99
CA ASP A 610 -16.19 -17.10 -10.71
C ASP A 610 -15.84 -17.04 -12.20
N LEU A 611 -15.58 -15.84 -12.73
CA LEU A 611 -15.12 -15.60 -14.09
C LEU A 611 -14.10 -14.44 -14.11
N SER A 612 -12.97 -14.66 -14.77
CA SER A 612 -12.04 -13.61 -15.21
C SER A 612 -11.78 -13.71 -16.71
N ILE A 613 -11.70 -12.54 -17.35
CA ILE A 613 -11.32 -12.39 -18.75
C ILE A 613 -9.90 -11.83 -18.76
N GLU A 614 -8.95 -12.61 -19.24
CA GLU A 614 -7.52 -12.30 -19.25
C GLU A 614 -7.06 -12.07 -20.69
N VAL A 615 -6.67 -10.83 -21.01
CA VAL A 615 -6.09 -10.48 -22.31
C VAL A 615 -4.58 -10.50 -22.20
N ASN A 616 -3.95 -11.36 -22.98
CA ASN A 616 -2.51 -11.56 -23.06
C ASN A 616 -1.98 -10.92 -24.36
N PRO A 617 -1.46 -9.67 -24.32
CA PRO A 617 -0.88 -9.04 -25.49
C PRO A 617 0.42 -9.74 -25.89
N GLY A 618 0.76 -9.63 -27.17
CA GLY A 618 1.94 -10.26 -27.74
C GLY A 618 1.92 -10.14 -29.26
N LYS A 619 2.83 -10.84 -29.94
CA LYS A 619 2.77 -10.95 -31.41
C LYS A 619 1.48 -11.60 -31.88
N GLU A 620 1.06 -12.63 -31.17
CA GLU A 620 -0.26 -13.23 -31.26
C GLU A 620 -0.95 -12.93 -29.93
N MET A 621 -2.16 -12.37 -29.99
CA MET A 621 -2.89 -11.95 -28.77
C MET A 621 -3.79 -13.07 -28.29
N GLY A 622 -3.64 -13.47 -27.03
CA GLY A 622 -4.54 -14.42 -26.37
C GLY A 622 -5.64 -13.71 -25.59
N ILE A 623 -6.86 -14.26 -25.63
CA ILE A 623 -7.98 -13.82 -24.79
C ILE A 623 -8.55 -15.06 -24.10
N ASP A 624 -8.30 -15.16 -22.81
CA ASP A 624 -8.60 -16.33 -21.99
C ASP A 624 -9.77 -16.04 -21.02
N LEU A 625 -10.75 -16.93 -21.00
CA LEU A 625 -11.86 -16.97 -20.06
C LEU A 625 -11.52 -18.02 -19.01
N ARG A 626 -11.09 -17.57 -17.83
CA ARG A 626 -10.89 -18.44 -16.67
C ARG A 626 -12.17 -18.46 -15.85
N TYR A 627 -12.75 -19.64 -15.65
CA TYR A 627 -14.06 -19.77 -15.03
C TYR A 627 -14.13 -20.91 -14.01
N ASN A 628 -14.99 -20.73 -13.01
CA ASN A 628 -15.35 -21.74 -12.04
C ASN A 628 -16.29 -22.77 -12.69
N THR A 629 -15.81 -24.01 -12.80
CA THR A 629 -16.57 -25.11 -13.43
C THR A 629 -17.82 -25.54 -12.65
N LEU A 630 -17.97 -25.09 -11.40
CA LEU A 630 -19.19 -25.29 -10.61
C LEU A 630 -20.31 -24.30 -10.99
N VAL A 631 -19.96 -23.17 -11.60
CA VAL A 631 -20.88 -22.08 -11.96
C VAL A 631 -21.17 -22.06 -13.45
N PHE A 632 -20.13 -22.24 -14.28
CA PHE A 632 -20.25 -22.14 -15.74
C PHE A 632 -19.99 -23.48 -16.44
N GLN A 633 -20.80 -23.75 -17.47
CA GLN A 633 -20.61 -24.90 -18.35
C GLN A 633 -19.53 -24.61 -19.39
N GLU A 634 -18.64 -25.58 -19.60
CA GLU A 634 -17.56 -25.50 -20.60
C GLU A 634 -18.08 -25.18 -22.00
N LYS A 635 -19.18 -25.81 -22.43
CA LYS A 635 -19.80 -25.54 -23.74
C LYS A 635 -20.17 -24.06 -23.91
N LEU A 636 -20.75 -23.45 -22.88
CA LEU A 636 -21.13 -22.03 -22.92
C LEU A 636 -19.89 -21.14 -23.00
N MET A 637 -18.87 -21.42 -22.18
CA MET A 637 -17.64 -20.62 -22.16
C MET A 637 -16.88 -20.70 -23.49
N THR A 638 -16.86 -21.88 -24.14
CA THR A 638 -16.31 -22.02 -25.49
C THR A 638 -17.08 -21.17 -26.51
N THR A 639 -18.42 -21.21 -26.49
CA THR A 639 -19.23 -20.36 -27.38
C THR A 639 -18.97 -18.87 -27.17
N ILE A 640 -18.83 -18.43 -25.91
CA ILE A 640 -18.51 -17.04 -25.60
C ILE A 640 -17.12 -16.66 -26.13
N ALA A 641 -16.11 -17.53 -26.00
CA ALA A 641 -14.78 -17.28 -26.55
C ALA A 641 -14.81 -17.13 -28.09
N GLU A 642 -15.58 -17.99 -28.77
CA GLU A 642 -15.78 -17.92 -30.22
C GLU A 642 -16.49 -16.62 -30.64
N GLN A 643 -17.51 -16.21 -29.88
CA GLN A 643 -18.25 -14.96 -30.12
C GLN A 643 -17.39 -13.71 -29.90
N VAL A 644 -16.49 -13.71 -28.91
CA VAL A 644 -15.50 -12.65 -28.72
C VAL A 644 -14.61 -12.54 -29.96
N ALA A 645 -14.04 -13.65 -30.42
CA ALA A 645 -13.21 -13.67 -31.62
C ALA A 645 -13.96 -13.19 -32.87
N GLN A 646 -15.20 -13.65 -33.04
CA GLN A 646 -16.07 -13.25 -34.15
C GLN A 646 -16.39 -11.75 -34.13
N MET A 647 -16.67 -11.19 -32.95
CA MET A 647 -16.93 -9.77 -32.80
C MET A 647 -15.70 -8.93 -33.12
N ILE A 648 -14.52 -9.36 -32.66
CA ILE A 648 -13.24 -8.72 -33.00
C ILE A 648 -13.03 -8.71 -34.52
N ASP A 649 -13.24 -9.84 -35.19
CA ASP A 649 -13.17 -9.93 -36.65
C ASP A 649 -14.19 -9.01 -37.36
N GLY A 650 -15.37 -8.81 -36.76
CA GLY A 650 -16.40 -7.91 -37.26
C GLY A 650 -15.97 -6.45 -37.19
N VAL A 651 -15.55 -5.99 -36.01
CA VAL A 651 -15.19 -4.58 -35.78
C VAL A 651 -13.89 -4.17 -36.46
N ILE A 652 -12.95 -5.10 -36.66
CA ILE A 652 -11.75 -4.85 -37.47
C ILE A 652 -12.13 -4.56 -38.94
N ARG A 653 -13.06 -5.34 -39.51
CA ARG A 653 -13.47 -5.17 -40.92
C ARG A 653 -14.36 -3.97 -41.13
N ARG A 654 -15.25 -3.69 -40.18
CA ARG A 654 -16.26 -2.63 -40.27
C ARG A 654 -16.48 -1.94 -38.92
N PRO A 655 -15.58 -1.01 -38.54
CA PRO A 655 -15.72 -0.26 -37.29
C PRO A 655 -16.90 0.73 -37.31
N ASP A 656 -17.47 0.99 -38.49
CA ASP A 656 -18.64 1.83 -38.72
C ASP A 656 -19.99 1.09 -38.54
N MET A 657 -19.97 -0.21 -38.23
CA MET A 657 -21.19 -0.97 -37.96
C MET A 657 -21.89 -0.47 -36.70
N THR A 658 -23.22 -0.51 -36.75
CA THR A 658 -24.06 -0.24 -35.58
C THR A 658 -23.99 -1.40 -34.59
N ILE A 659 -24.20 -1.11 -33.30
CA ILE A 659 -24.22 -2.15 -32.25
C ILE A 659 -25.26 -3.23 -32.56
N SER A 660 -26.42 -2.87 -33.12
CA SER A 660 -27.46 -3.84 -33.51
C SER A 660 -26.99 -4.79 -34.61
N GLU A 661 -26.27 -4.29 -35.63
CA GLU A 661 -25.70 -5.13 -36.68
C GLU A 661 -24.63 -6.09 -36.12
N ILE A 662 -23.82 -5.61 -35.17
CA ILE A 662 -22.82 -6.45 -34.48
C ILE A 662 -23.53 -7.57 -33.69
N LYS A 663 -24.52 -7.23 -32.86
CA LYS A 663 -25.28 -8.23 -32.08
C LYS A 663 -25.99 -9.24 -32.98
N ALA A 664 -26.56 -8.80 -34.11
CA ALA A 664 -27.20 -9.69 -35.07
C ALA A 664 -26.22 -10.68 -35.75
N SER A 665 -24.93 -10.34 -35.80
CA SER A 665 -23.90 -11.23 -36.35
C SER A 665 -23.51 -12.37 -35.41
N LEU A 666 -23.79 -12.25 -34.11
CA LEU A 666 -23.44 -13.26 -33.08
C LEU A 666 -24.39 -14.47 -33.07
N VAL A 667 -25.58 -14.32 -33.63
CA VAL A 667 -26.58 -15.39 -33.71
C VAL A 667 -26.14 -16.36 -34.81
N SER A 668 -25.96 -17.63 -34.46
CA SER A 668 -25.60 -18.66 -35.44
C SER A 668 -26.72 -18.84 -36.49
N GLU A 669 -26.41 -19.29 -37.71
CA GLU A 669 -27.45 -19.58 -38.71
C GLU A 669 -28.45 -20.64 -38.23
N ALA A 670 -28.01 -21.57 -37.38
CA ALA A 670 -28.88 -22.57 -36.75
C ALA A 670 -29.84 -21.93 -35.71
N GLU A 671 -29.38 -20.98 -34.90
CA GLU A 671 -30.25 -20.23 -33.98
C GLU A 671 -31.18 -19.26 -34.73
N LYS A 672 -30.74 -18.71 -35.88
CA LYS A 672 -31.61 -17.93 -36.76
C LYS A 672 -32.70 -18.80 -37.38
N GLU A 673 -32.39 -20.02 -37.82
CA GLU A 673 -33.37 -21.00 -38.30
C GLU A 673 -34.32 -21.44 -37.17
N GLU A 674 -33.83 -21.71 -35.96
CA GLU A 674 -34.66 -22.14 -34.83
C GLU A 674 -35.58 -21.00 -34.32
N HIS A 675 -35.10 -19.74 -34.29
CA HIS A 675 -35.95 -18.58 -34.04
C HIS A 675 -36.94 -18.31 -35.17
N ALA A 676 -36.54 -18.48 -36.45
CA ALA A 676 -37.44 -18.34 -37.58
C ALA A 676 -38.52 -19.42 -37.56
N ASP A 677 -38.18 -20.66 -37.21
CA ASP A 677 -39.11 -21.77 -37.04
C ASP A 677 -40.04 -21.55 -35.84
N PHE A 678 -39.54 -21.03 -34.72
CA PHE A 678 -40.37 -20.65 -33.57
C PHE A 678 -41.35 -19.51 -33.89
N LEU A 679 -40.88 -18.46 -34.59
CA LEU A 679 -41.70 -17.34 -35.05
C LEU A 679 -42.74 -17.78 -36.09
N ASN A 680 -42.36 -18.65 -37.03
CA ASN A 680 -43.28 -19.23 -38.00
C ASN A 680 -44.33 -20.11 -37.30
N ALA A 681 -43.94 -20.91 -36.30
CA ALA A 681 -44.84 -21.73 -35.51
C ALA A 681 -45.80 -20.91 -34.64
N THR A 682 -45.40 -19.73 -34.15
CA THR A 682 -46.27 -18.82 -33.41
C THR A 682 -47.18 -17.98 -34.33
N MET A 683 -46.71 -17.60 -35.52
CA MET A 683 -47.58 -16.99 -36.55
C MET A 683 -48.65 -17.97 -37.06
N THR A 684 -48.40 -19.28 -37.04
CA THR A 684 -49.42 -20.28 -37.40
C THR A 684 -50.51 -20.44 -36.33
N ILE A 685 -50.25 -20.00 -35.09
CA ILE A 685 -51.24 -20.06 -34.00
C ILE A 685 -52.21 -18.87 -34.07
N ASP A 686 -51.78 -17.71 -34.60
CA ASP A 686 -52.66 -16.54 -34.79
C ASP A 686 -53.58 -16.66 -36.03
N ASP A 687 -53.22 -17.46 -37.03
CA ASP A 687 -54.07 -17.73 -38.20
C ASP A 687 -55.16 -18.80 -37.94
N ASP A 688 -55.07 -19.54 -36.83
CA ASP A 688 -56.04 -20.57 -36.40
C ASP A 688 -56.95 -20.12 -35.23
N PHE A 689 -56.93 -18.81 -34.86
CA PHE A 689 -57.82 -18.21 -33.85
C PHE A 689 -58.91 -17.28 -34.42
#